data_AF-A0A8J1TZZ6-F1
#
_entry.id   AF-A0A8J1TZZ6-F1
#
_cell.length_a   1.000
_cell.length_b   1.000
_cell.length_c   1.000
_cell.angle_alpha   90.00
_cell.angle_beta   90.00
_cell.angle_gamma   90.00
#
_symmetry.space_group_name_H-M   'P 1'
#
loop_
_entity.id
_entity.type
_entity.pdbx_description
1 polymer ?
#
loop_
_entity_poly.entity_id
_entity_poly.type
_entity_poly.pdbx_seq_one_letter_code
_entity_poly.pdbx_strand_id
1 'polypeptide(L)'
;VSKLVILHEEAEDGNAMPDLSYAVHVVKNAVDNLVKVGYDTINNSDDQLLKQDMPPALQRVEEASLYLIQASDMLRADPFSAPARKKLIEGSRGILGGTSALLLAFDESEVRKILRICKSVLEYLAITEVVDSMDDLVTFVKNLSPVITRMTKEVDSREKELTHQVHREMLQRSLEQVKQLTPILISGIKIYVISKQAGGPAVQDAQDNRDYTVQKVSNEIHEIIRVLQLTTYDEDEWDADDITVMKKAAHTIDSLMKQAVDWLLDPNALVGGVGERSLRTILDNAMKVADRCVYPEDREAICKAVGDINSMVDALAELRAQGQGNSPQALSLARGIQDKMGDLQTLVNRAVTNTEKSGIQRPAHTVAGKVEQAQRWLANPGVDDKGLGEAAARQVVAEGRRVAEQLTGKQRDDLLRNCDEVEQLTNQLADLCRRGMGNSPQAQAVARALSGKLRELQGNIQQALVDRVAEDFIDINTPLKQLADASVVPLGTPNREANFNDRAGNFEQHAGRLAQTAQLVAAAGGSTNKRTVEAINAAAAMSNELTPQVVKAARILLSNPQNQASMEHFELLKNQWLENMEKLRGLVDEATDTAAFIKATEQGILRDTERTESSIKAVDPNGVGMNTANIARRANRVLQVAEQEKSNSEDPKFVDQVNGATEQLRATVKPMLQNARGVATNPRDGPASGRWRGANQALITAVGQVRHAVMVYPEQPEPEFFPPPPPDMSQLNLSDQVPPRPPLPRDSAPPRPPPPDTDDEDAEWRFSAPQANQPIMMAAHALHQDVQQWSSKDNEIIAAAKRMAVLMAKLSQLVRGEGGTKKDLIDTAKAIARASEEVTRLAKQLARECTDKRMRTNLLQVCERIPTIGTQLKILATVKATMLGAQGSEEDQEATEMLVGNAQNLMQSVRETVRAAEAASIKMRVDSGFAMRWLRKRPWYT
;
A
#
# COMPACT_ATOMS: atom_id res chain seq x y z
N VAL A 1 18.04 25.87 -20.67
CA VAL A 1 17.93 26.73 -19.47
C VAL A 1 19.02 26.46 -18.44
N SER A 2 19.20 25.23 -17.91
CA SER A 2 20.23 24.94 -16.88
C SER A 2 21.64 25.45 -17.21
N LYS A 3 22.10 25.32 -18.46
CA LYS A 3 23.38 25.87 -18.92
C LYS A 3 23.46 27.40 -18.81
N LEU A 4 22.36 28.11 -19.04
CA LEU A 4 22.30 29.58 -18.91
C LEU A 4 22.41 30.00 -17.44
N VAL A 5 21.82 29.23 -16.52
CA VAL A 5 21.91 29.46 -15.07
C VAL A 5 23.34 29.24 -14.55
N ILE A 6 24.03 28.21 -15.06
CA ILE A 6 25.44 27.96 -14.72
C ILE A 6 26.32 29.10 -15.22
N LEU A 7 26.16 29.53 -16.47
CA LEU A 7 26.92 30.65 -17.04
C LEU A 7 26.67 31.96 -16.28
N HIS A 8 25.42 32.20 -15.85
CA HIS A 8 25.09 33.33 -15.00
C HIS A 8 25.90 33.34 -13.69
N GLU A 9 26.00 32.19 -13.02
CA GLU A 9 26.79 32.05 -11.78
C GLU A 9 28.29 32.28 -12.04
N GLU A 10 28.83 31.67 -13.09
CA GLU A 10 30.24 31.85 -13.46
C GLU A 10 30.57 33.33 -13.74
N ALA A 11 29.61 34.09 -14.25
CA ALA A 11 29.76 35.54 -14.45
C ALA A 11 29.52 36.38 -13.17
N GLU A 12 28.82 35.87 -12.16
CA GLU A 12 28.81 36.48 -10.82
C GLU A 12 30.17 36.34 -10.14
N ASP A 13 30.90 35.25 -10.40
CA ASP A 13 32.28 35.03 -9.95
C ASP A 13 33.32 35.90 -10.69
N GLY A 14 32.87 36.78 -11.59
CA GLY A 14 33.73 37.73 -12.30
C GLY A 14 34.27 37.21 -13.65
N ASN A 15 33.78 36.10 -14.18
CA ASN A 15 34.13 35.65 -15.52
C ASN A 15 33.34 36.40 -16.61
N ALA A 16 33.93 36.54 -17.80
CA ALA A 16 33.26 37.12 -18.96
C ALA A 16 32.19 36.17 -19.51
N MET A 17 30.99 36.67 -19.79
CA MET A 17 29.93 35.86 -20.42
C MET A 17 30.28 35.52 -21.88
N PRO A 18 30.10 34.25 -22.30
CA PRO A 18 30.27 33.87 -23.70
C PRO A 18 29.10 34.36 -24.56
N ASP A 19 29.28 34.38 -25.88
CA ASP A 19 28.20 34.71 -26.82
C ASP A 19 27.05 33.68 -26.70
N LEU A 20 25.88 34.19 -26.32
CA LEU A 20 24.68 33.38 -26.10
C LEU A 20 23.73 33.38 -27.31
N SER A 21 24.01 34.14 -28.38
CA SER A 21 23.05 34.38 -29.47
C SER A 21 22.50 33.10 -30.07
N TYR A 22 23.34 32.10 -30.31
CA TYR A 22 22.89 30.80 -30.82
C TYR A 22 21.98 30.06 -29.83
N ALA A 23 22.40 29.94 -28.57
CA ALA A 23 21.66 29.20 -27.55
C ALA A 23 20.30 29.84 -27.24
N VAL A 24 20.25 31.17 -27.20
CA VAL A 24 19.01 31.94 -26.99
C VAL A 24 18.09 31.87 -28.20
N HIS A 25 18.61 31.93 -29.43
CA HIS A 25 17.79 31.76 -30.63
C HIS A 25 17.12 30.39 -30.71
N VAL A 26 17.83 29.33 -30.31
CA VAL A 26 17.24 27.98 -30.24
C VAL A 26 16.07 27.95 -29.25
N VAL A 27 16.21 28.58 -28.07
CA VAL A 27 15.13 28.69 -27.09
C VAL A 27 13.97 29.51 -27.65
N LYS A 28 14.25 30.65 -28.31
CA LYS A 28 13.22 31.50 -28.91
C LYS A 28 12.40 30.76 -29.97
N ASN A 29 13.04 30.05 -30.88
CA ASN A 29 12.34 29.28 -31.92
C ASN A 29 11.44 28.18 -31.32
N ALA A 30 11.87 27.55 -30.23
CA ALA A 30 11.04 26.57 -29.52
C ALA A 30 9.81 27.25 -28.87
N VAL A 31 10.02 28.41 -28.23
CA VAL A 31 8.95 29.22 -27.63
C VAL A 31 7.95 29.70 -28.67
N ASP A 32 8.40 30.21 -29.82
CA ASP A 32 7.52 30.75 -30.85
C ASP A 32 6.58 29.68 -31.41
N ASN A 33 7.09 28.47 -31.61
CA ASN A 33 6.27 27.33 -31.99
C ASN A 33 5.27 26.95 -30.90
N LEU A 34 5.71 26.92 -29.64
CA LEU A 34 4.87 26.60 -28.49
C LEU A 34 3.73 27.62 -28.31
N VAL A 35 4.04 28.91 -28.45
CA VAL A 35 3.07 30.01 -28.35
C VAL A 35 2.05 29.95 -29.48
N LYS A 36 2.52 29.71 -30.71
CA LYS A 36 1.63 29.53 -31.87
C LYS A 36 0.65 28.37 -31.64
N VAL A 37 1.16 27.19 -31.28
CA VAL A 37 0.32 26.01 -31.01
C VAL A 37 -0.63 26.25 -29.84
N GLY A 38 -0.20 26.96 -28.80
CA GLY A 38 -1.03 27.32 -27.66
C GLY A 38 -2.22 28.19 -28.08
N TYR A 39 -1.99 29.29 -28.80
CA TYR A 39 -3.08 30.14 -29.29
C TYR A 39 -4.00 29.42 -30.28
N ASP A 40 -3.46 28.59 -31.17
CA ASP A 40 -4.27 27.75 -32.07
C ASP A 40 -5.16 26.77 -31.28
N THR A 41 -4.65 26.20 -30.18
CA THR A 41 -5.41 25.30 -29.30
C THR A 41 -6.54 26.03 -28.57
N ILE A 42 -6.26 27.23 -28.02
CA ILE A 42 -7.25 28.06 -27.33
C ILE A 42 -8.39 28.46 -28.29
N ASN A 43 -8.03 28.90 -29.51
CA ASN A 43 -8.99 29.38 -30.50
C ASN A 43 -9.94 28.27 -30.99
N ASN A 44 -9.47 27.01 -31.01
CA ASN A 44 -10.26 25.85 -31.43
C ASN A 44 -10.93 25.09 -30.27
N SER A 45 -10.77 25.55 -29.03
CA SER A 45 -11.34 24.89 -27.84
C SER A 45 -12.68 25.51 -27.43
N ASP A 46 -13.57 24.70 -26.86
CA ASP A 46 -14.80 25.16 -26.20
C ASP A 46 -14.65 25.28 -24.67
N ASP A 47 -13.48 24.91 -24.11
CA ASP A 47 -13.19 24.99 -22.68
C ASP A 47 -12.91 26.43 -22.24
N GLN A 48 -13.84 27.03 -21.50
CA GLN A 48 -13.73 28.40 -21.00
C GLN A 48 -12.60 28.57 -19.97
N LEU A 49 -12.32 27.56 -19.15
CA LEU A 49 -11.23 27.62 -18.19
C LEU A 49 -9.88 27.58 -18.92
N LEU A 50 -9.74 26.72 -19.93
CA LEU A 50 -8.53 26.72 -20.77
C LEU A 50 -8.31 28.08 -21.46
N LYS A 51 -9.39 28.72 -21.94
CA LYS A 51 -9.34 30.07 -22.53
C LYS A 51 -8.93 31.15 -21.54
N GLN A 52 -9.16 30.93 -20.25
CA GLN A 52 -8.78 31.84 -19.18
C GLN A 52 -7.34 31.59 -18.71
N ASP A 53 -6.95 30.33 -18.51
CA ASP A 53 -5.73 29.95 -17.79
C ASP A 53 -4.50 29.85 -18.69
N MET A 54 -4.68 29.51 -19.97
CA MET A 54 -3.57 29.33 -20.92
C MET A 54 -2.93 30.65 -21.40
N PRO A 55 -3.66 31.74 -21.71
CA PRO A 55 -3.05 32.98 -22.20
C PRO A 55 -2.00 33.61 -21.25
N PRO A 56 -2.23 33.71 -19.92
CA PRO A 56 -1.20 34.23 -19.01
C PRO A 56 0.10 33.42 -19.05
N ALA A 57 0.00 32.09 -19.16
CA ALA A 57 1.18 31.23 -19.28
C ALA A 57 1.93 31.48 -20.60
N LEU A 58 1.20 31.60 -21.72
CA LEU A 58 1.79 31.91 -23.04
C LEU A 58 2.50 33.27 -23.05
N GLN A 59 1.87 34.30 -22.49
CA GLN A 59 2.47 35.63 -22.35
C GLN A 59 3.75 35.59 -21.52
N ARG A 60 3.74 34.86 -20.39
CA ARG A 60 4.93 34.70 -19.54
C ARG A 60 6.10 34.05 -20.28
N VAL A 61 5.84 33.03 -21.10
CA VAL A 61 6.89 32.38 -21.91
C VAL A 61 7.40 33.32 -23.01
N GLU A 62 6.50 34.06 -23.66
CA GLU A 62 6.86 35.02 -24.70
C GLU A 62 7.73 36.16 -24.16
N GLU A 63 7.32 36.81 -23.07
CA GLU A 63 8.08 37.86 -22.39
C GLU A 63 9.45 37.36 -21.92
N ALA A 64 9.50 36.16 -21.35
CA ALA A 64 10.74 35.54 -20.91
C ALA A 64 11.71 35.30 -22.09
N SER A 65 11.18 34.91 -23.26
CA SER A 65 12.00 34.77 -24.47
C SER A 65 12.60 36.10 -24.94
N LEU A 66 11.85 37.21 -24.81
CA LEU A 66 12.34 38.55 -25.13
C LEU A 66 13.43 39.00 -24.16
N TYR A 67 13.28 38.70 -22.86
CA TYR A 67 14.33 38.97 -21.88
C TYR A 67 15.61 38.21 -22.17
N LEU A 68 15.53 36.95 -22.61
CA LEU A 68 16.72 36.20 -23.02
C LEU A 68 17.42 36.83 -24.24
N ILE A 69 16.68 37.32 -25.23
CA ILE A 69 17.26 38.01 -26.41
C ILE A 69 17.93 39.31 -25.98
N GLN A 70 17.24 40.15 -25.21
CA GLN A 70 17.79 41.40 -24.72
C GLN A 70 19.04 41.17 -23.86
N ALA A 71 19.02 40.14 -23.00
CA ALA A 71 20.19 39.74 -22.22
C ALA A 71 21.35 39.32 -23.14
N SER A 72 21.08 38.52 -24.18
CA SER A 72 22.08 38.09 -25.15
C SER A 72 22.73 39.28 -25.88
N ASP A 73 21.93 40.24 -26.34
CA ASP A 73 22.44 41.42 -27.06
C ASP A 73 23.28 42.31 -26.15
N MET A 74 22.83 42.50 -24.92
CA MET A 74 23.56 43.29 -23.91
C MET A 74 24.86 42.60 -23.51
N LEU A 75 24.89 41.28 -23.33
CA LEU A 75 26.10 40.51 -23.00
C LEU A 75 27.08 40.42 -24.17
N ARG A 76 26.57 40.45 -25.41
CA ARG A 76 27.41 40.55 -26.61
C ARG A 76 28.12 41.90 -26.71
N ALA A 77 27.47 42.98 -26.28
CA ALA A 77 28.05 44.31 -26.23
C ALA A 77 28.99 44.51 -25.01
N ASP A 78 28.59 44.00 -23.85
CA ASP A 78 29.35 44.04 -22.59
C ASP A 78 29.25 42.70 -21.85
N PRO A 79 30.28 41.84 -21.93
CA PRO A 79 30.31 40.54 -21.26
C PRO A 79 30.20 40.58 -19.73
N PHE A 80 30.37 41.74 -19.10
CA PHE A 80 30.30 41.94 -17.65
C PHE A 80 29.05 42.68 -17.19
N SER A 81 28.07 42.91 -18.08
CA SER A 81 26.87 43.70 -17.81
C SER A 81 25.97 43.08 -16.73
N ALA A 82 25.90 43.70 -15.55
CA ALA A 82 25.03 43.26 -14.45
C ALA A 82 23.52 43.32 -14.80
N PRO A 83 23.00 44.38 -15.46
CA PRO A 83 21.59 44.39 -15.89
C PRO A 83 21.25 43.27 -16.88
N ALA A 84 22.20 42.89 -17.74
CA ALA A 84 22.01 41.79 -18.67
C ALA A 84 21.94 40.42 -17.97
N ARG A 85 22.80 40.20 -16.95
CA ARG A 85 22.73 38.99 -16.09
C ARG A 85 21.39 38.87 -15.38
N LYS A 86 20.87 39.98 -14.83
CA LYS A 86 19.53 40.00 -14.20
C LYS A 86 18.43 39.58 -15.18
N LYS A 87 18.43 40.11 -16.41
CA LYS A 87 17.47 39.70 -17.45
C LYS A 87 17.65 38.23 -17.87
N LEU A 88 18.88 37.73 -17.90
CA LEU A 88 19.17 36.33 -18.24
C LEU A 88 18.55 35.36 -17.25
N ILE A 89 18.65 35.65 -15.94
CA ILE A 89 18.10 34.78 -14.89
C ILE A 89 16.57 34.89 -14.81
N GLU A 90 16.01 36.10 -14.94
CA GLU A 90 14.56 36.34 -15.00
C GLU A 90 13.93 35.67 -16.23
N GLY A 91 14.54 35.80 -17.40
CA GLY A 91 14.12 35.10 -18.62
C GLY A 91 14.22 33.58 -18.47
N SER A 92 15.30 33.07 -17.86
CA SER A 92 15.47 31.64 -17.60
C SER A 92 14.38 31.08 -16.67
N ARG A 93 14.03 31.83 -15.61
CA ARG A 93 12.94 31.49 -14.68
C ARG A 93 11.58 31.54 -15.37
N GLY A 94 11.33 32.59 -16.14
CA GLY A 94 10.06 32.80 -16.86
C GLY A 94 9.77 31.70 -17.88
N ILE A 95 10.79 31.20 -18.60
CA ILE A 95 10.63 30.06 -19.53
C ILE A 95 10.23 28.79 -18.78
N LEU A 96 10.88 28.47 -17.66
CA LEU A 96 10.57 27.25 -16.90
C LEU A 96 9.16 27.31 -16.28
N GLY A 97 8.87 28.41 -15.57
CA GLY A 97 7.57 28.60 -14.91
C GLY A 97 6.41 28.71 -15.91
N GLY A 98 6.58 29.49 -16.98
CA GLY A 98 5.56 29.65 -18.01
C GLY A 98 5.29 28.35 -18.78
N THR A 99 6.32 27.59 -19.13
CA THR A 99 6.14 26.30 -19.82
C THR A 99 5.44 25.28 -18.93
N SER A 100 5.78 25.25 -17.63
CA SER A 100 5.12 24.38 -16.65
C SER A 100 3.63 24.71 -16.50
N ALA A 101 3.31 25.99 -16.31
CA ALA A 101 1.92 26.46 -16.21
C ALA A 101 1.11 26.17 -17.49
N LEU A 102 1.75 26.33 -18.66
CA LEU A 102 1.13 26.02 -19.94
C LEU A 102 0.76 24.53 -20.08
N LEU A 103 1.72 23.65 -19.78
CA LEU A 103 1.50 22.20 -19.86
C LEU A 103 0.45 21.74 -18.84
N LEU A 104 0.45 22.33 -17.64
CA LEU A 104 -0.56 22.07 -16.62
C LEU A 104 -1.95 22.49 -17.08
N ALA A 105 -2.12 23.71 -17.61
CA ALA A 105 -3.41 24.20 -18.09
C ALA A 105 -3.97 23.32 -19.23
N PHE A 106 -3.10 22.85 -20.13
CA PHE A 106 -3.47 21.91 -21.19
C PHE A 106 -3.91 20.56 -20.60
N ASP A 107 -3.09 19.98 -19.72
CA ASP A 107 -3.35 18.68 -19.08
C ASP A 107 -4.66 18.70 -18.28
N GLU A 108 -4.91 19.74 -17.51
CA GLU A 108 -6.16 19.91 -16.77
C GLU A 108 -7.37 19.98 -17.70
N SER A 109 -7.24 20.56 -18.90
CA SER A 109 -8.33 20.57 -19.89
C SER A 109 -8.64 19.17 -20.42
N GLU A 110 -7.62 18.37 -20.69
CA GLU A 110 -7.78 16.96 -21.08
C GLU A 110 -8.43 16.16 -19.95
N VAL A 111 -7.97 16.33 -18.70
CA VAL A 111 -8.59 15.71 -17.53
C VAL A 111 -10.06 16.13 -17.40
N ARG A 112 -10.40 17.42 -17.53
CA ARG A 112 -11.79 17.92 -17.47
C ARG A 112 -12.70 17.29 -18.54
N LYS A 113 -12.18 16.90 -19.71
CA LYS A 113 -12.97 16.16 -20.72
C LYS A 113 -13.35 14.78 -20.20
N ILE A 114 -12.41 14.05 -19.59
CA ILE A 114 -12.65 12.73 -19.00
C ILE A 114 -13.61 12.83 -17.81
N LEU A 115 -13.42 13.82 -16.93
CA LEU A 115 -14.28 14.03 -15.76
C LEU A 115 -15.74 14.30 -16.15
N ARG A 116 -15.99 15.01 -17.26
CA ARG A 116 -17.35 15.22 -17.79
C ARG A 116 -18.03 13.91 -18.16
N ILE A 117 -17.29 12.98 -18.76
CA ILE A 117 -17.82 11.65 -19.11
C ILE A 117 -18.12 10.85 -17.85
N CYS A 118 -17.22 10.87 -16.85
CA CYS A 118 -17.42 10.20 -15.56
C CYS A 118 -18.67 10.73 -14.84
N LYS A 119 -18.84 12.06 -14.79
CA LYS A 119 -20.03 12.72 -14.21
C LYS A 119 -21.32 12.35 -14.94
N SER A 120 -21.27 12.24 -16.28
CA SER A 120 -22.43 11.77 -17.05
C SER A 120 -22.84 10.35 -16.66
N VAL A 121 -21.90 9.44 -16.39
CA VAL A 121 -22.24 8.09 -15.88
C VAL A 121 -22.93 8.19 -14.52
N LEU A 122 -22.42 9.02 -13.59
CA LEU A 122 -23.05 9.22 -12.28
C LEU A 122 -24.48 9.78 -12.39
N GLU A 123 -24.71 10.73 -13.31
CA GLU A 123 -26.04 11.26 -13.59
C GLU A 123 -27.00 10.18 -14.11
N TYR A 124 -26.54 9.29 -15.00
CA TYR A 124 -27.35 8.15 -15.43
C TYR A 124 -27.60 7.16 -14.28
N LEU A 125 -26.63 6.89 -13.41
CA LEU A 125 -26.82 6.00 -12.26
C LEU A 125 -27.90 6.50 -11.30
N ALA A 126 -28.06 7.81 -11.14
CA ALA A 126 -29.14 8.38 -10.32
C ALA A 126 -30.55 8.05 -10.86
N ILE A 127 -30.69 7.82 -12.18
CA ILE A 127 -31.98 7.44 -12.81
C ILE A 127 -32.41 6.02 -12.41
N THR A 128 -31.50 5.20 -11.86
CA THR A 128 -31.79 3.81 -11.47
C THR A 128 -32.98 3.68 -10.51
N GLU A 129 -33.21 4.68 -9.66
CA GLU A 129 -34.29 4.65 -8.66
C GLU A 129 -35.68 4.69 -9.28
N VAL A 130 -35.83 5.31 -10.46
CA VAL A 130 -37.12 5.49 -11.15
C VAL A 130 -37.37 4.44 -12.24
N VAL A 131 -36.46 3.47 -12.40
CA VAL A 131 -36.63 2.35 -13.34
C VAL A 131 -37.60 1.32 -12.74
N ASP A 132 -38.85 1.37 -13.19
CA ASP A 132 -39.95 0.60 -12.60
C ASP A 132 -40.58 -0.43 -13.56
N SER A 133 -40.21 -0.43 -14.84
CA SER A 133 -40.68 -1.39 -15.84
C SER A 133 -39.53 -2.00 -16.67
N MET A 134 -39.84 -3.10 -17.38
CA MET A 134 -38.85 -3.75 -18.25
C MET A 134 -38.49 -2.88 -19.46
N ASP A 135 -39.44 -2.08 -19.97
CA ASP A 135 -39.21 -1.15 -21.07
C ASP A 135 -38.30 0.02 -20.62
N ASP A 136 -38.50 0.51 -19.40
CA ASP A 136 -37.61 1.51 -18.79
C ASP A 136 -36.19 0.95 -18.62
N LEU A 137 -36.06 -0.30 -18.17
CA LEU A 137 -34.77 -0.97 -18.05
C LEU A 137 -34.06 -1.11 -19.39
N VAL A 138 -34.76 -1.52 -20.45
CA VAL A 138 -34.16 -1.62 -21.80
C VAL A 138 -33.68 -0.26 -22.27
N THR A 139 -34.45 0.80 -22.02
CA THR A 139 -34.08 2.18 -22.37
C THR A 139 -32.88 2.66 -21.56
N PHE A 140 -32.86 2.39 -20.26
CA PHE A 140 -31.76 2.68 -19.36
C PHE A 140 -30.45 2.02 -19.83
N VAL A 141 -30.47 0.72 -20.12
CA VAL A 141 -29.29 -0.04 -20.58
C VAL A 141 -28.77 0.48 -21.92
N LYS A 142 -29.66 0.83 -22.86
CA LYS A 142 -29.29 1.41 -24.16
C LYS A 142 -28.57 2.75 -24.02
N ASN A 143 -28.90 3.54 -23.00
CA ASN A 143 -28.29 4.84 -22.77
C ASN A 143 -27.03 4.75 -21.90
N LEU A 144 -27.01 3.91 -20.87
CA LEU A 144 -25.89 3.80 -19.92
C LEU A 144 -24.68 3.08 -20.54
N SER A 145 -24.90 1.95 -21.22
CA SER A 145 -23.80 1.07 -21.68
C SER A 145 -22.79 1.78 -22.60
N PRO A 146 -23.21 2.61 -23.59
CA PRO A 146 -22.27 3.37 -24.43
C PRO A 146 -21.43 4.38 -23.63
N VAL A 147 -22.03 5.03 -22.63
CA VAL A 147 -21.33 6.05 -21.83
C VAL A 147 -20.29 5.40 -20.91
N ILE A 148 -20.61 4.28 -20.27
CA ILE A 148 -19.64 3.47 -19.48
C ILE A 148 -18.49 2.98 -20.38
N THR A 149 -18.81 2.50 -21.59
CA THR A 149 -17.79 2.03 -22.54
C THR A 149 -16.85 3.16 -22.95
N ARG A 150 -17.40 4.36 -23.23
CA ARG A 150 -16.61 5.55 -23.55
C ARG A 150 -15.74 5.96 -22.36
N MET A 151 -16.30 6.05 -21.16
CA MET A 151 -15.56 6.37 -19.92
C MET A 151 -14.37 5.42 -19.74
N THR A 152 -14.63 4.12 -19.84
CA THR A 152 -13.61 3.08 -19.68
C THR A 152 -12.45 3.27 -20.65
N LYS A 153 -12.74 3.59 -21.92
CA LYS A 153 -11.72 3.80 -22.95
C LYS A 153 -10.86 5.03 -22.72
N GLU A 154 -11.47 6.16 -22.33
CA GLU A 154 -10.74 7.40 -22.09
C GLU A 154 -9.83 7.29 -20.86
N VAL A 155 -10.30 6.67 -19.78
CA VAL A 155 -9.50 6.44 -18.57
C VAL A 155 -8.36 5.43 -18.83
N ASP A 156 -8.61 4.37 -19.61
CA ASP A 156 -7.58 3.39 -20.05
C ASP A 156 -6.53 4.00 -20.98
N SER A 157 -6.87 5.06 -21.71
CA SER A 157 -5.89 5.81 -22.51
C SER A 157 -5.06 6.72 -21.59
N ARG A 158 -5.72 7.40 -20.64
CA ARG A 158 -5.06 8.31 -19.70
C ARG A 158 -4.10 7.62 -18.75
N GLU A 159 -4.44 6.44 -18.22
CA GLU A 159 -3.57 5.72 -17.28
C GLU A 159 -2.17 5.43 -17.88
N LYS A 160 -2.11 5.21 -19.20
CA LYS A 160 -0.87 4.90 -19.93
C LYS A 160 0.04 6.12 -20.08
N GLU A 161 -0.53 7.33 -20.06
CA GLU A 161 0.19 8.60 -20.10
C GLU A 161 0.76 9.01 -18.74
N LEU A 162 0.19 8.49 -17.64
CA LEU A 162 0.63 8.83 -16.29
C LEU A 162 2.04 8.30 -16.02
N THR A 163 2.87 9.14 -15.42
CA THR A 163 4.23 8.78 -14.98
C THR A 163 4.23 8.08 -13.63
N HIS A 164 3.24 8.35 -12.78
CA HIS A 164 3.10 7.75 -11.45
C HIS A 164 2.41 6.39 -11.56
N GLN A 165 3.19 5.32 -11.31
CA GLN A 165 2.70 3.94 -11.41
C GLN A 165 1.54 3.65 -10.44
N VAL A 166 1.56 4.24 -9.24
CA VAL A 166 0.49 4.05 -8.25
C VAL A 166 -0.85 4.56 -8.76
N HIS A 167 -0.89 5.77 -9.35
CA HIS A 167 -2.13 6.31 -9.91
C HIS A 167 -2.65 5.43 -11.04
N ARG A 168 -1.73 4.91 -11.88
CA ARG A 168 -2.06 3.96 -12.94
C ARG A 168 -2.73 2.71 -12.38
N GLU A 169 -2.14 2.09 -11.37
CA GLU A 169 -2.67 0.88 -10.72
C GLU A 169 -4.04 1.15 -10.07
N MET A 170 -4.24 2.33 -9.44
CA MET A 170 -5.52 2.73 -8.87
C MET A 170 -6.61 2.88 -9.95
N LEU A 171 -6.32 3.56 -11.06
CA LEU A 171 -7.26 3.70 -12.18
C LEU A 171 -7.61 2.35 -12.81
N GLN A 172 -6.62 1.49 -13.03
CA GLN A 172 -6.83 0.15 -13.58
C GLN A 172 -7.73 -0.70 -12.66
N ARG A 173 -7.49 -0.65 -11.34
CA ARG A 173 -8.31 -1.35 -10.33
C ARG A 173 -9.76 -0.87 -10.36
N SER A 174 -10.00 0.43 -10.30
CA SER A 174 -11.36 0.98 -10.28
C SER A 174 -12.09 0.75 -11.60
N LEU A 175 -11.40 0.84 -12.74
CA LEU A 175 -11.98 0.48 -14.04
C LEU A 175 -12.41 -0.99 -14.10
N GLU A 176 -11.59 -1.90 -13.56
CA GLU A 176 -11.92 -3.32 -13.53
C GLU A 176 -13.14 -3.59 -12.62
N GLN A 177 -13.23 -2.91 -11.48
CA GLN A 177 -14.42 -3.00 -10.61
C GLN A 177 -15.69 -2.48 -11.31
N VAL A 178 -15.63 -1.35 -12.01
CA VAL A 178 -16.78 -0.84 -12.78
C VAL A 178 -17.24 -1.85 -13.83
N LYS A 179 -16.31 -2.49 -14.56
CA LYS A 179 -16.64 -3.53 -15.55
C LYS A 179 -17.32 -4.74 -14.91
N GLN A 180 -16.82 -5.21 -13.77
CA GLN A 180 -17.37 -6.37 -13.06
C GLN A 180 -18.75 -6.08 -12.46
N LEU A 181 -18.97 -4.87 -11.95
CA LEU A 181 -20.23 -4.48 -11.31
C LEU A 181 -21.33 -4.12 -12.31
N THR A 182 -21.00 -3.71 -13.54
CA THR A 182 -22.01 -3.28 -14.54
C THR A 182 -23.03 -4.39 -14.87
N PRO A 183 -22.65 -5.66 -15.14
CA PRO A 183 -23.62 -6.74 -15.33
C PRO A 183 -24.48 -7.02 -14.08
N ILE A 184 -23.88 -6.91 -12.89
CA ILE A 184 -24.57 -7.12 -11.61
C ILE A 184 -25.61 -6.02 -11.38
N LEU A 185 -25.29 -4.78 -11.75
CA LEU A 185 -26.21 -3.64 -11.68
C LEU A 185 -27.43 -3.89 -12.57
N ILE A 186 -27.20 -4.24 -13.85
CA ILE A 186 -28.29 -4.52 -14.80
C ILE A 186 -29.17 -5.66 -14.29
N SER A 187 -28.56 -6.73 -13.77
CA SER A 187 -29.26 -7.86 -13.18
C SER A 187 -30.06 -7.46 -11.92
N GLY A 188 -29.49 -6.64 -11.04
CA GLY A 188 -30.16 -6.13 -9.84
C GLY A 188 -31.38 -5.27 -10.15
N ILE A 189 -31.28 -4.38 -11.15
CA ILE A 189 -32.44 -3.59 -11.62
C ILE A 189 -33.51 -4.51 -12.21
N LYS A 190 -33.12 -5.49 -13.04
CA LYS A 190 -34.04 -6.49 -13.60
C LYS A 190 -34.81 -7.24 -12.51
N ILE A 191 -34.11 -7.68 -11.46
CA ILE A 191 -34.72 -8.39 -10.33
C ILE A 191 -35.61 -7.50 -9.49
N TYR A 192 -35.24 -6.24 -9.28
CA TYR A 192 -36.10 -5.27 -8.63
C TYR A 192 -37.42 -5.07 -9.39
N VAL A 193 -37.38 -4.84 -10.70
CA VAL A 193 -38.59 -4.70 -11.54
C VAL A 193 -39.47 -5.94 -11.48
N ILE A 194 -38.88 -7.15 -11.61
CA ILE A 194 -39.62 -8.42 -11.53
C ILE A 194 -40.27 -8.59 -10.15
N SER A 195 -39.52 -8.34 -9.08
CA SER A 195 -40.00 -8.51 -7.71
C SER A 195 -41.10 -7.50 -7.38
N LYS A 196 -40.97 -6.26 -7.85
CA LYS A 196 -41.97 -5.20 -7.67
C LYS A 196 -43.29 -5.54 -8.37
N GLN A 197 -43.24 -6.15 -9.56
CA GLN A 197 -44.43 -6.63 -10.27
C GLN A 197 -45.09 -7.82 -9.58
N ALA A 198 -44.30 -8.74 -9.02
CA ALA A 198 -44.81 -9.92 -8.31
C ALA A 198 -45.41 -9.56 -6.92
N GLY A 199 -44.89 -8.51 -6.28
CA GLY A 199 -45.22 -8.14 -4.91
C GLY A 199 -44.65 -9.11 -3.87
N GLY A 200 -44.53 -8.65 -2.61
CA GLY A 200 -44.10 -9.49 -1.48
C GLY A 200 -42.74 -9.10 -0.88
N PRO A 201 -42.21 -9.93 0.04
CA PRO A 201 -41.03 -9.58 0.86
C PRO A 201 -39.71 -9.50 0.07
N ALA A 202 -39.63 -10.14 -1.10
CA ALA A 202 -38.44 -10.13 -1.96
C ALA A 202 -38.16 -8.76 -2.60
N VAL A 203 -39.12 -7.82 -2.59
CA VAL A 203 -38.95 -6.48 -3.16
C VAL A 203 -37.86 -5.71 -2.43
N GLN A 204 -37.82 -5.78 -1.09
CA GLN A 204 -36.82 -5.08 -0.30
C GLN A 204 -35.42 -5.62 -0.55
N ASP A 205 -35.27 -6.96 -0.56
CA ASP A 205 -33.98 -7.59 -0.86
C ASP A 205 -33.46 -7.21 -2.26
N ALA A 206 -34.35 -7.18 -3.25
CA ALA A 206 -34.01 -6.79 -4.61
C ALA A 206 -33.61 -5.31 -4.72
N GLN A 207 -34.33 -4.44 -4.01
CA GLN A 207 -34.00 -3.02 -3.90
C GLN A 207 -32.64 -2.83 -3.25
N ASP A 208 -32.37 -3.51 -2.13
CA ASP A 208 -31.11 -3.43 -1.41
C ASP A 208 -29.92 -3.91 -2.28
N ASN A 209 -30.08 -5.00 -3.05
CA ASN A 209 -29.06 -5.47 -3.98
C ASN A 209 -28.78 -4.46 -5.11
N ARG A 210 -29.83 -3.88 -5.69
CA ARG A 210 -29.72 -2.83 -6.71
C ARG A 210 -28.97 -1.63 -6.16
N ASP A 211 -29.41 -1.13 -5.00
CA ASP A 211 -28.91 0.09 -4.38
C ASP A 211 -27.45 -0.08 -3.91
N TYR A 212 -27.10 -1.25 -3.36
CA TYR A 212 -25.72 -1.62 -3.08
C TYR A 212 -24.84 -1.51 -4.34
N THR A 213 -25.29 -2.08 -5.45
CA THR A 213 -24.49 -2.11 -6.68
C THR A 213 -24.35 -0.71 -7.29
N VAL A 214 -25.42 0.10 -7.27
CA VAL A 214 -25.37 1.52 -7.68
C VAL A 214 -24.35 2.29 -6.86
N GLN A 215 -24.37 2.13 -5.53
CA GLN A 215 -23.42 2.80 -4.65
C GLN A 215 -21.98 2.38 -4.94
N LYS A 216 -21.73 1.09 -5.16
CA LYS A 216 -20.39 0.58 -5.47
C LYS A 216 -19.85 1.11 -6.80
N VAL A 217 -20.64 1.06 -7.87
CA VAL A 217 -20.22 1.64 -9.16
C VAL A 217 -19.97 3.14 -9.02
N SER A 218 -20.82 3.85 -8.27
CA SER A 218 -20.65 5.29 -8.03
C SER A 218 -19.37 5.59 -7.26
N ASN A 219 -19.04 4.83 -6.22
CA ASN A 219 -17.80 5.01 -5.44
C ASN A 219 -16.55 4.82 -6.31
N GLU A 220 -16.51 3.79 -7.16
CA GLU A 220 -15.38 3.55 -8.05
C GLU A 220 -15.22 4.67 -9.10
N ILE A 221 -16.33 5.25 -9.57
CA ILE A 221 -16.29 6.41 -10.48
C ILE A 221 -15.78 7.66 -9.76
N HIS A 222 -16.19 7.89 -8.50
CA HIS A 222 -15.65 8.99 -7.69
C HIS A 222 -14.14 8.81 -7.43
N GLU A 223 -13.67 7.58 -7.20
CA GLU A 223 -12.24 7.31 -7.05
C GLU A 223 -11.48 7.56 -8.36
N ILE A 224 -12.04 7.17 -9.51
CA ILE A 224 -11.47 7.52 -10.83
C ILE A 224 -11.38 9.04 -10.97
N ILE A 225 -12.43 9.79 -10.64
CA ILE A 225 -12.45 11.25 -10.68
C ILE A 225 -11.34 11.83 -9.79
N ARG A 226 -11.20 11.35 -8.55
CA ARG A 226 -10.15 11.79 -7.61
C ARG A 226 -8.76 11.56 -8.19
N VAL A 227 -8.46 10.33 -8.62
CA VAL A 227 -7.12 9.93 -9.08
C VAL A 227 -6.72 10.67 -10.36
N LEU A 228 -7.66 10.94 -11.26
CA LEU A 228 -7.41 11.72 -12.48
C LEU A 228 -6.98 13.17 -12.21
N GLN A 229 -7.34 13.73 -11.04
CA GLN A 229 -7.03 15.11 -10.66
C GLN A 229 -5.70 15.23 -9.88
N LEU A 230 -5.02 14.12 -9.59
CA LEU A 230 -3.75 14.13 -8.88
C LEU A 230 -2.59 14.56 -9.80
N THR A 231 -1.93 15.66 -9.44
CA THR A 231 -0.79 16.23 -10.19
C THR A 231 0.57 15.99 -9.52
N THR A 232 0.58 15.54 -8.27
CA THR A 232 1.79 15.29 -7.47
C THR A 232 1.94 13.81 -7.12
N TYR A 233 3.10 13.44 -6.59
CA TYR A 233 3.45 12.06 -6.25
C TYR A 233 2.71 11.62 -4.98
N ASP A 234 1.73 10.72 -5.12
CA ASP A 234 0.83 10.28 -4.03
C ASP A 234 1.25 8.91 -3.43
N GLU A 235 2.56 8.63 -3.30
CA GLU A 235 3.02 7.31 -2.80
C GLU A 235 3.04 7.17 -1.27
N ASP A 236 3.05 8.29 -0.54
CA ASP A 236 3.01 8.28 0.92
C ASP A 236 1.64 7.89 1.47
N GLU A 237 0.61 7.79 0.62
CA GLU A 237 -0.72 7.30 1.01
C GLU A 237 -0.65 5.81 1.34
N TRP A 238 -0.39 5.48 2.60
CA TRP A 238 -0.96 4.24 3.11
C TRP A 238 -2.45 4.49 3.17
N ASP A 239 -3.25 3.62 2.54
CA ASP A 239 -4.71 3.71 2.68
C ASP A 239 -5.17 3.61 4.16
N ALA A 240 -4.24 3.27 5.07
CA ALA A 240 -4.43 3.31 6.50
C ALA A 240 -3.86 4.57 7.19
N ASP A 241 -2.92 5.30 6.57
CA ASP A 241 -2.32 6.50 7.16
C ASP A 241 -3.39 7.54 7.46
N ASP A 242 -3.33 8.11 8.65
CA ASP A 242 -4.46 8.84 9.19
C ASP A 242 -4.71 10.13 8.41
N ILE A 243 -3.67 10.83 7.98
CA ILE A 243 -3.83 12.05 7.18
C ILE A 243 -4.35 11.73 5.77
N THR A 244 -3.91 10.63 5.16
CA THR A 244 -4.43 10.13 3.89
C THR A 244 -5.92 9.82 3.97
N VAL A 245 -6.32 9.02 4.97
CA VAL A 245 -7.74 8.68 5.18
C VAL A 245 -8.55 9.95 5.43
N MET A 246 -8.01 10.90 6.19
CA MET A 246 -8.66 12.19 6.44
C MET A 246 -8.84 13.00 5.14
N LYS A 247 -7.80 13.10 4.29
CA LYS A 247 -7.86 13.80 3.00
C LYS A 247 -8.86 13.13 2.04
N LYS A 248 -8.87 11.79 1.95
CA LYS A 248 -9.86 11.04 1.16
C LYS A 248 -11.28 11.25 1.66
N ALA A 249 -11.48 11.21 2.97
CA ALA A 249 -12.77 11.48 3.59
C ALA A 249 -13.24 12.92 3.31
N ALA A 250 -12.36 13.92 3.45
CA ALA A 250 -12.64 15.31 3.13
C ALA A 250 -13.02 15.50 1.65
N HIS A 251 -12.25 14.92 0.73
CA HIS A 251 -12.57 14.97 -0.70
C HIS A 251 -13.90 14.29 -1.03
N THR A 252 -14.19 13.16 -0.38
CA THR A 252 -15.50 12.48 -0.55
C THR A 252 -16.63 13.39 -0.09
N ILE A 253 -16.46 14.09 1.05
CA ILE A 253 -17.43 15.06 1.56
C ILE A 253 -17.68 16.16 0.53
N ASP A 254 -16.61 16.73 -0.05
CA ASP A 254 -16.72 17.76 -1.07
C ASP A 254 -17.47 17.27 -2.31
N SER A 255 -17.16 16.05 -2.77
CA SER A 255 -17.73 15.48 -3.99
C SER A 255 -19.23 15.18 -3.87
N LEU A 256 -19.70 14.81 -2.66
CA LEU A 256 -21.09 14.47 -2.38
C LEU A 256 -21.93 15.68 -1.95
N MET A 257 -21.29 16.80 -1.58
CA MET A 257 -21.97 17.98 -1.01
C MET A 257 -23.11 18.48 -1.89
N LYS A 258 -22.89 18.54 -3.21
CA LYS A 258 -23.93 19.00 -4.15
C LYS A 258 -25.18 18.11 -4.11
N GLN A 259 -25.00 16.79 -4.15
CA GLN A 259 -26.12 15.84 -4.17
C GLN A 259 -26.94 15.89 -2.87
N ALA A 260 -26.26 16.07 -1.73
CA ALA A 260 -26.92 16.27 -0.45
C ALA A 260 -27.70 17.61 -0.41
N VAL A 261 -27.10 18.71 -0.89
CA VAL A 261 -27.77 20.01 -0.95
C VAL A 261 -28.97 20.00 -1.90
N ASP A 262 -28.86 19.36 -3.06
CA ASP A 262 -29.97 19.23 -4.01
C ASP A 262 -31.18 18.52 -3.37
N TRP A 263 -30.96 17.50 -2.52
CA TRP A 263 -32.02 16.83 -1.76
C TRP A 263 -32.63 17.70 -0.66
N LEU A 264 -31.85 18.58 -0.03
CA LEU A 264 -32.38 19.54 0.95
C LEU A 264 -33.24 20.61 0.25
N LEU A 265 -32.86 21.02 -0.96
CA LEU A 265 -33.55 22.04 -1.73
C LEU A 265 -34.88 21.55 -2.35
N ASP A 266 -35.02 20.26 -2.65
CA ASP A 266 -36.26 19.69 -3.16
C ASP A 266 -37.16 19.15 -2.02
N PRO A 267 -38.28 19.81 -1.70
CA PRO A 267 -39.20 19.37 -0.64
C PRO A 267 -39.91 18.06 -0.92
N ASN A 268 -39.96 17.64 -2.19
CA ASN A 268 -40.62 16.41 -2.65
C ASN A 268 -39.60 15.29 -2.89
N ALA A 269 -38.32 15.51 -2.57
CA ALA A 269 -37.30 14.50 -2.76
C ALA A 269 -37.60 13.24 -1.95
N LEU A 270 -37.34 12.08 -2.55
CA LEU A 270 -37.62 10.78 -1.96
C LEU A 270 -36.80 10.58 -0.67
N VAL A 271 -37.47 10.13 0.40
CA VAL A 271 -36.80 9.67 1.62
C VAL A 271 -36.07 8.36 1.29
N GLY A 272 -34.80 8.27 1.67
CA GLY A 272 -33.92 7.16 1.36
C GLY A 272 -33.35 7.15 -0.07
N GLY A 273 -33.57 8.19 -0.87
CA GLY A 273 -32.99 8.34 -2.21
C GLY A 273 -31.52 8.79 -2.20
N VAL A 274 -30.91 8.90 -3.39
CA VAL A 274 -29.48 9.22 -3.60
C VAL A 274 -28.98 10.39 -2.75
N GLY A 275 -29.74 11.48 -2.65
CA GLY A 275 -29.29 12.67 -1.93
C GLY A 275 -29.28 12.54 -0.41
N GLU A 276 -30.25 11.82 0.19
CA GLU A 276 -30.20 11.49 1.63
C GLU A 276 -29.01 10.58 1.93
N ARG A 277 -28.78 9.56 1.08
CA ARG A 277 -27.63 8.64 1.22
C ARG A 277 -26.31 9.38 1.11
N SER A 278 -26.21 10.33 0.18
CA SER A 278 -25.04 11.20 0.03
C SER A 278 -24.78 12.00 1.31
N LEU A 279 -25.84 12.54 1.92
CA LEU A 279 -25.76 13.25 3.20
C LEU A 279 -25.26 12.33 4.33
N ARG A 280 -25.86 11.14 4.49
CA ARG A 280 -25.40 10.18 5.51
C ARG A 280 -23.94 9.78 5.30
N THR A 281 -23.54 9.58 4.04
CA THR A 281 -22.15 9.26 3.67
C THR A 281 -21.18 10.41 4.01
N ILE A 282 -21.60 11.67 3.90
CA ILE A 282 -20.82 12.83 4.36
C ILE A 282 -20.57 12.75 5.86
N LEU A 283 -21.61 12.43 6.66
CA LEU A 283 -21.50 12.30 8.11
C LEU A 283 -20.57 11.17 8.53
N ASP A 284 -20.67 10.01 7.87
CA ASP A 284 -19.79 8.87 8.13
C ASP A 284 -18.32 9.21 7.83
N ASN A 285 -18.06 9.91 6.73
CA ASN A 285 -16.70 10.35 6.40
C ASN A 285 -16.19 11.42 7.37
N ALA A 286 -17.05 12.33 7.85
CA ALA A 286 -16.66 13.29 8.88
C ALA A 286 -16.28 12.59 10.19
N MET A 287 -16.99 11.52 10.59
CA MET A 287 -16.61 10.70 11.74
C MET A 287 -15.25 10.00 11.54
N LYS A 288 -14.97 9.49 10.32
CA LYS A 288 -13.64 8.93 10.01
C LYS A 288 -12.52 9.95 10.20
N VAL A 289 -12.78 11.23 9.92
CA VAL A 289 -11.84 12.33 10.19
C VAL A 289 -11.69 12.55 11.70
N ALA A 290 -12.82 12.63 12.42
CA ALA A 290 -12.83 12.86 13.87
C ALA A 290 -12.02 11.79 14.65
N ASP A 291 -12.12 10.52 14.26
CA ASP A 291 -11.38 9.41 14.88
C ASP A 291 -9.85 9.52 14.69
N ARG A 292 -9.41 10.33 13.73
CA ARG A 292 -8.02 10.47 13.30
C ARG A 292 -7.40 11.82 13.65
N CYS A 293 -8.18 12.75 14.17
CA CYS A 293 -7.69 14.02 14.67
C CYS A 293 -6.60 13.83 15.74
N VAL A 294 -5.55 14.64 15.62
CA VAL A 294 -4.49 14.73 16.65
C VAL A 294 -4.97 15.52 17.87
N TYR A 295 -5.74 16.58 17.64
CA TYR A 295 -6.24 17.45 18.68
C TYR A 295 -7.66 17.04 19.13
N PRO A 296 -7.88 16.81 20.44
CA PRO A 296 -9.20 16.45 20.97
C PRO A 296 -10.29 17.48 20.66
N GLU A 297 -9.95 18.78 20.62
CA GLU A 297 -10.90 19.86 20.34
C GLU A 297 -11.52 19.74 18.93
N ASP A 298 -10.70 19.41 17.92
CA ASP A 298 -11.18 19.22 16.55
C ASP A 298 -12.08 17.97 16.45
N ARG A 299 -11.71 16.88 17.16
CA ARG A 299 -12.53 15.67 17.25
C ARG A 299 -13.90 15.97 17.87
N GLU A 300 -13.93 16.61 19.03
CA GLU A 300 -15.17 16.91 19.75
C GLU A 300 -16.09 17.82 18.94
N ALA A 301 -15.53 18.84 18.28
CA ALA A 301 -16.28 19.74 17.42
C ALA A 301 -16.95 19.00 16.25
N ILE A 302 -16.22 18.11 15.56
CA ILE A 302 -16.75 17.31 14.45
C ILE A 302 -17.82 16.33 14.95
N CYS A 303 -17.56 15.57 16.02
CA CYS A 303 -18.52 14.62 16.57
C CYS A 303 -19.84 15.29 16.96
N LYS A 304 -19.77 16.49 17.56
CA LYS A 304 -20.97 17.27 17.91
C LYS A 304 -21.73 17.72 16.66
N ALA A 305 -21.04 18.26 15.66
CA ALA A 305 -21.68 18.72 14.43
C ALA A 305 -22.36 17.55 13.68
N VAL A 306 -21.72 16.38 13.62
CA VAL A 306 -22.31 15.17 13.03
C VAL A 306 -23.58 14.75 13.78
N GLY A 307 -23.54 14.69 15.11
CA GLY A 307 -24.71 14.31 15.92
C GLY A 307 -25.90 15.26 15.73
N ASP A 308 -25.65 16.57 15.69
CA ASP A 308 -26.67 17.59 15.42
C ASP A 308 -27.31 17.39 14.04
N ILE A 309 -26.49 17.26 13.00
CA ILE A 309 -26.98 17.12 11.62
C ILE A 309 -27.77 15.82 11.47
N ASN A 310 -27.28 14.70 12.02
CA ASN A 310 -27.96 13.41 11.91
C ASN A 310 -29.37 13.47 12.51
N SER A 311 -29.50 14.08 13.70
CA SER A 311 -30.80 14.27 14.37
C SER A 311 -31.76 15.16 13.55
N MET A 312 -31.24 16.21 12.91
CA MET A 312 -32.05 17.10 12.07
C MET A 312 -32.49 16.41 10.78
N VAL A 313 -31.64 15.58 10.18
CA VAL A 313 -31.93 14.80 8.98
C VAL A 313 -33.00 13.75 9.26
N ASP A 314 -32.92 13.05 10.40
CA ASP A 314 -33.97 12.11 10.82
C ASP A 314 -35.33 12.80 10.95
N ALA A 315 -35.36 13.97 11.60
CA ALA A 315 -36.59 14.76 11.73
C ALA A 315 -37.14 15.25 10.37
N LEU A 316 -36.27 15.66 9.45
CA LEU A 316 -36.68 16.07 8.11
C LEU A 316 -37.21 14.89 7.29
N ALA A 317 -36.55 13.74 7.36
CA ALA A 317 -36.96 12.51 6.71
C ALA A 317 -38.33 12.04 7.21
N GLU A 318 -38.57 12.12 8.53
CA GLU A 318 -39.86 11.79 9.12
C GLU A 318 -40.98 12.73 8.62
N LEU A 319 -40.75 14.04 8.59
CA LEU A 319 -41.71 15.00 8.04
C LEU A 319 -42.01 14.75 6.56
N ARG A 320 -40.99 14.43 5.76
CA ARG A 320 -41.17 14.07 4.34
C ARG A 320 -41.94 12.77 4.16
N ALA A 321 -41.66 11.75 4.97
CA ALA A 321 -42.39 10.48 4.97
C ALA A 321 -43.88 10.66 5.34
N GLN A 322 -44.19 11.63 6.19
CA GLN A 322 -45.56 12.02 6.53
C GLN A 322 -46.24 12.91 5.46
N GLY A 323 -45.58 13.18 4.32
CA GLY A 323 -46.08 14.06 3.27
C GLY A 323 -46.00 15.56 3.61
N GLN A 324 -45.30 15.93 4.69
CA GLN A 324 -45.15 17.30 5.19
C GLN A 324 -43.84 17.98 4.74
N GLY A 325 -43.24 17.53 3.64
CA GLY A 325 -41.97 18.06 3.12
C GLY A 325 -42.00 19.55 2.77
N ASN A 326 -43.16 20.09 2.40
CA ASN A 326 -43.39 21.52 2.11
C ASN A 326 -43.78 22.35 3.35
N SER A 327 -43.81 21.77 4.55
CA SER A 327 -44.16 22.53 5.76
C SER A 327 -43.09 23.58 6.08
N PRO A 328 -43.46 24.72 6.70
CA PRO A 328 -42.48 25.72 7.15
C PRO A 328 -41.40 25.11 8.07
N GLN A 329 -41.77 24.11 8.87
CA GLN A 329 -40.87 23.36 9.73
C GLN A 329 -39.85 22.54 8.92
N ALA A 330 -40.30 21.78 7.91
CA ALA A 330 -39.43 21.01 7.03
C ALA A 330 -38.47 21.92 6.22
N LEU A 331 -38.97 23.04 5.69
CA LEU A 331 -38.15 24.01 4.94
C LEU A 331 -37.15 24.76 5.85
N SER A 332 -37.48 24.95 7.13
CA SER A 332 -36.55 25.50 8.12
C SER A 332 -35.48 24.49 8.52
N LEU A 333 -35.85 23.21 8.69
CA LEU A 333 -34.91 22.13 8.96
C LEU A 333 -33.94 21.93 7.80
N ALA A 334 -34.43 21.90 6.56
CA ALA A 334 -33.60 21.74 5.36
C ALA A 334 -32.53 22.85 5.26
N ARG A 335 -32.91 24.12 5.48
CA ARG A 335 -31.96 25.25 5.52
C ARG A 335 -30.96 25.14 6.67
N GLY A 336 -31.42 24.80 7.87
CA GLY A 336 -30.53 24.63 9.02
C GLY A 336 -29.54 23.48 8.86
N ILE A 337 -29.95 22.39 8.19
CA ILE A 337 -29.06 21.28 7.83
C ILE A 337 -28.01 21.76 6.82
N GLN A 338 -28.42 22.48 5.78
CA GLN A 338 -27.52 23.00 4.76
C GLN A 338 -26.42 23.89 5.35
N ASP A 339 -26.78 24.82 6.24
CA ASP A 339 -25.80 25.70 6.91
C ASP A 339 -24.81 24.88 7.76
N LYS A 340 -25.32 23.94 8.59
CA LYS A 340 -24.47 23.06 9.42
C LYS A 340 -23.57 22.15 8.59
N MET A 341 -23.99 21.73 7.40
CA MET A 341 -23.14 20.93 6.50
C MET A 341 -21.95 21.73 5.98
N GLY A 342 -22.14 23.02 5.65
CA GLY A 342 -21.04 23.93 5.29
C GLY A 342 -20.06 24.15 6.45
N ASP A 343 -20.58 24.30 7.68
CA ASP A 343 -19.75 24.39 8.88
C ASP A 343 -18.96 23.10 9.13
N LEU A 344 -19.60 21.93 8.96
CA LEU A 344 -18.96 20.63 9.11
C LEU A 344 -17.80 20.45 8.11
N GLN A 345 -18.00 20.82 6.85
CA GLN A 345 -16.96 20.77 5.82
C GLN A 345 -15.75 21.64 6.22
N THR A 346 -16.01 22.84 6.76
CA THR A 346 -14.97 23.75 7.24
C THR A 346 -14.20 23.15 8.43
N LEU A 347 -14.91 22.55 9.40
CA LEU A 347 -14.30 21.87 10.54
C LEU A 347 -13.42 20.69 10.12
N VAL A 348 -13.91 19.87 9.19
CA VAL A 348 -13.16 18.73 8.64
C VAL A 348 -11.87 19.22 7.96
N ASN A 349 -11.95 20.20 7.08
CA ASN A 349 -10.77 20.74 6.37
C ASN A 349 -9.75 21.36 7.33
N ARG A 350 -10.23 22.05 8.38
CA ARG A 350 -9.36 22.56 9.45
C ARG A 350 -8.66 21.44 10.20
N ALA A 351 -9.38 20.38 10.59
CA ALA A 351 -8.83 19.25 11.31
C ALA A 351 -7.76 18.48 10.51
N VAL A 352 -7.99 18.30 9.20
CA VAL A 352 -7.01 17.72 8.27
C VAL A 352 -5.74 18.57 8.24
N THR A 353 -5.88 19.89 8.05
CA THR A 353 -4.75 20.83 8.01
C THR A 353 -3.97 20.87 9.33
N ASN A 354 -4.67 20.88 10.46
CA ASN A 354 -4.06 20.90 11.79
C ASN A 354 -3.27 19.60 12.06
N THR A 355 -3.82 18.47 11.64
CA THR A 355 -3.18 17.16 11.77
C THR A 355 -1.91 17.09 10.92
N GLU A 356 -1.96 17.55 9.68
CA GLU A 356 -0.80 17.64 8.77
C GLU A 356 0.32 18.51 9.35
N LYS A 357 -0.02 19.68 9.91
CA LYS A 357 0.96 20.62 10.51
C LYS A 357 1.57 20.13 11.83
N SER A 358 0.93 19.19 12.52
CA SER A 358 1.38 18.75 13.85
C SER A 358 2.73 18.03 13.84
N GLY A 359 3.07 17.36 12.73
CA GLY A 359 4.25 16.50 12.63
C GLY A 359 4.31 15.41 13.72
N ILE A 360 3.18 15.05 14.32
CA ILE A 360 3.07 13.95 15.30
C ILE A 360 2.87 12.66 14.50
N GLN A 361 3.89 11.81 14.48
CA GLN A 361 3.79 10.49 13.87
C GLN A 361 2.97 9.57 14.76
N ARG A 362 2.13 8.72 14.16
CA ARG A 362 1.35 7.71 14.86
C ARG A 362 2.04 6.33 14.77
N PRO A 363 1.66 5.40 15.67
CA PRO A 363 2.11 4.02 15.56
C PRO A 363 1.80 3.45 14.17
N ALA A 364 2.75 2.72 13.58
CA ALA A 364 2.57 2.06 12.30
C ALA A 364 1.38 1.08 12.35
N HIS A 365 0.76 0.75 11.21
CA HIS A 365 -0.42 -0.12 11.25
C HIS A 365 -0.08 -1.61 11.37
N THR A 366 1.15 -2.03 11.04
CA THR A 366 1.60 -3.41 11.24
C THR A 366 2.30 -3.59 12.58
N VAL A 367 2.13 -4.74 13.24
CA VAL A 367 2.86 -5.08 14.47
C VAL A 367 4.37 -5.01 14.24
N ALA A 368 4.88 -5.49 13.10
CA ALA A 368 6.30 -5.38 12.77
C ALA A 368 6.78 -3.91 12.72
N GLY A 369 6.01 -3.02 12.09
CA GLY A 369 6.32 -1.58 12.05
C GLY A 369 6.24 -0.92 13.43
N LYS A 370 5.25 -1.28 14.25
CA LYS A 370 5.13 -0.80 15.65
C LYS A 370 6.33 -1.25 16.48
N VAL A 371 6.77 -2.49 16.32
CA VAL A 371 7.97 -3.00 16.97
C VAL A 371 9.22 -2.26 16.49
N GLU A 372 9.34 -1.93 15.20
CA GLU A 372 10.46 -1.11 14.68
C GLU A 372 10.47 0.30 15.30
N GLN A 373 9.32 0.97 15.35
CA GLN A 373 9.18 2.28 16.01
C GLN A 373 9.54 2.20 17.50
N ALA A 374 9.02 1.21 18.21
CA ALA A 374 9.38 0.97 19.61
C ALA A 374 10.90 0.70 19.75
N GLN A 375 11.51 -0.10 18.87
CA GLN A 375 12.95 -0.38 18.91
C GLN A 375 13.81 0.88 18.73
N ARG A 376 13.38 1.85 17.90
CA ARG A 376 14.08 3.14 17.76
C ARG A 376 14.09 3.92 19.07
N TRP A 377 12.96 3.97 19.77
CA TRP A 377 12.88 4.56 21.11
C TRP A 377 13.75 3.81 22.12
N LEU A 378 13.71 2.48 22.11
CA LEU A 378 14.50 1.65 23.02
C LEU A 378 16.02 1.77 22.80
N ALA A 379 16.46 2.15 21.60
CA ALA A 379 17.86 2.42 21.32
C ALA A 379 18.35 3.69 22.04
N ASN A 380 17.49 4.72 22.15
CA ASN A 380 17.79 5.99 22.81
C ASN A 380 16.59 6.51 23.64
N PRO A 381 16.28 5.90 24.82
CA PRO A 381 15.07 6.24 25.57
C PRO A 381 15.03 7.67 26.13
N GLY A 382 16.18 8.35 26.20
CA GLY A 382 16.29 9.73 26.66
C GLY A 382 16.02 10.79 25.59
N VAL A 383 15.79 10.40 24.33
CA VAL A 383 15.40 11.31 23.24
C VAL A 383 13.87 11.41 23.21
N ASP A 384 13.34 12.63 23.20
CA ASP A 384 11.89 12.86 23.09
C ASP A 384 11.42 12.60 21.66
N ASP A 385 10.66 11.52 21.49
CA ASP A 385 10.02 11.14 20.23
C ASP A 385 8.52 11.50 20.21
N LYS A 386 8.09 12.42 21.08
CA LYS A 386 6.69 12.80 21.31
C LYS A 386 5.80 11.63 21.75
N GLY A 387 6.38 10.58 22.35
CA GLY A 387 5.66 9.42 22.87
C GLY A 387 5.33 8.34 21.83
N LEU A 388 5.89 8.43 20.62
CA LEU A 388 5.64 7.48 19.54
C LEU A 388 6.05 6.05 19.92
N GLY A 389 7.27 5.86 20.42
CA GLY A 389 7.81 4.55 20.75
C GLY A 389 7.07 3.87 21.90
N GLU A 390 6.69 4.63 22.93
CA GLU A 390 5.84 4.14 24.01
C GLU A 390 4.46 3.72 23.49
N ALA A 391 3.81 4.58 22.70
CA ALA A 391 2.52 4.28 22.10
C ALA A 391 2.57 3.04 21.20
N ALA A 392 3.63 2.89 20.39
CA ALA A 392 3.83 1.74 19.53
C ALA A 392 3.98 0.44 20.34
N ALA A 393 4.76 0.44 21.42
CA ALA A 393 4.89 -0.72 22.31
C ALA A 393 3.55 -1.13 22.94
N ARG A 394 2.76 -0.15 23.41
CA ARG A 394 1.42 -0.40 23.97
C ARG A 394 0.45 -0.96 22.93
N GLN A 395 0.52 -0.48 21.68
CA GLN A 395 -0.30 -1.00 20.59
C GLN A 395 0.07 -2.43 20.19
N VAL A 396 1.34 -2.83 20.29
CA VAL A 396 1.74 -4.24 20.10
C VAL A 396 1.09 -5.14 21.16
N VAL A 397 1.05 -4.70 22.42
CA VAL A 397 0.36 -5.41 23.50
C VAL A 397 -1.14 -5.54 23.22
N ALA A 398 -1.79 -4.45 22.79
CA ALA A 398 -3.22 -4.46 22.44
C ALA A 398 -3.52 -5.46 21.31
N GLU A 399 -2.70 -5.50 20.27
CA GLU A 399 -2.82 -6.49 19.19
C GLU A 399 -2.60 -7.92 19.69
N GLY A 400 -1.61 -8.14 20.56
CA GLY A 400 -1.37 -9.44 21.17
C GLY A 400 -2.57 -9.93 21.99
N ARG A 401 -3.21 -9.06 22.76
CA ARG A 401 -4.45 -9.37 23.49
C ARG A 401 -5.61 -9.67 22.54
N ARG A 402 -5.77 -8.89 21.46
CA ARG A 402 -6.80 -9.11 20.43
C ARG A 402 -6.66 -10.47 19.74
N VAL A 403 -5.43 -10.89 19.44
CA VAL A 403 -5.16 -12.23 18.91
C VAL A 403 -5.47 -13.30 19.96
N ALA A 404 -5.08 -13.08 21.21
CA ALA A 404 -5.32 -14.03 22.31
C ALA A 404 -6.81 -14.28 22.60
N GLU A 405 -7.70 -13.30 22.40
CA GLU A 405 -9.15 -13.45 22.57
C GLU A 405 -9.74 -14.57 21.72
N GLN A 406 -9.10 -14.85 20.59
CA GLN A 406 -9.54 -15.81 19.59
C GLN A 406 -8.80 -17.16 19.69
N LEU A 407 -7.83 -17.26 20.61
CA LEU A 407 -7.15 -18.50 20.96
C LEU A 407 -7.85 -19.18 22.14
N THR A 408 -7.56 -20.47 22.33
CA THR A 408 -8.10 -21.25 23.45
C THR A 408 -7.00 -22.03 24.17
N GLY A 409 -7.24 -22.34 25.45
CA GLY A 409 -6.33 -23.13 26.28
C GLY A 409 -4.95 -22.49 26.45
N LYS A 410 -3.92 -23.34 26.50
CA LYS A 410 -2.55 -22.95 26.86
C LYS A 410 -1.95 -21.86 25.95
N GLN A 411 -2.23 -21.90 24.64
CA GLN A 411 -1.71 -20.91 23.70
C GLN A 411 -2.18 -19.48 24.02
N ARG A 412 -3.44 -19.33 24.49
CA ARG A 412 -3.98 -18.05 24.93
C ARG A 412 -3.26 -17.54 26.18
N ASP A 413 -3.10 -18.39 27.18
CA ASP A 413 -2.52 -18.01 28.47
C ASP A 413 -1.04 -17.60 28.32
N ASP A 414 -0.27 -18.35 27.52
CA ASP A 414 1.13 -18.04 27.23
C ASP A 414 1.27 -16.69 26.50
N LEU A 415 0.39 -16.38 25.54
CA LEU A 415 0.39 -15.11 24.83
C LEU A 415 0.02 -13.94 25.74
N LEU A 416 -1.01 -14.10 26.58
CA LEU A 416 -1.43 -13.06 27.55
C LEU A 416 -0.34 -12.76 28.57
N ARG A 417 0.37 -13.77 29.07
CA ARG A 417 1.50 -13.56 29.98
C ARG A 417 2.61 -12.73 29.33
N ASN A 418 2.95 -13.02 28.08
CA ASN A 418 3.96 -12.26 27.35
C ASN A 418 3.51 -10.81 27.09
N CYS A 419 2.22 -10.58 26.83
CA CYS A 419 1.64 -9.23 26.79
C CYS A 419 1.81 -8.48 28.11
N ASP A 420 1.52 -9.12 29.24
CA ASP A 420 1.64 -8.52 30.58
C ASP A 420 3.10 -8.15 30.90
N GLU A 421 4.07 -9.00 30.56
CA GLU A 421 5.50 -8.72 30.76
C GLU A 421 5.98 -7.51 29.95
N VAL A 422 5.59 -7.43 28.66
CA VAL A 422 5.92 -6.27 27.80
C VAL A 422 5.30 -4.99 28.35
N GLU A 423 4.05 -5.05 28.82
CA GLU A 423 3.36 -3.89 29.40
C GLU A 423 4.04 -3.40 30.70
N GLN A 424 4.45 -4.33 31.57
CA GLN A 424 5.19 -4.01 32.80
C GLN A 424 6.52 -3.30 32.50
N LEU A 425 7.32 -3.85 31.57
CA LEU A 425 8.60 -3.26 31.17
C LEU A 425 8.41 -1.89 30.49
N THR A 426 7.35 -1.74 29.68
CA THR A 426 7.00 -0.46 29.04
C THR A 426 6.66 0.60 30.09
N ASN A 427 5.83 0.25 31.07
CA ASN A 427 5.48 1.14 32.18
C ASN A 427 6.71 1.55 33.01
N GLN A 428 7.61 0.61 33.28
CA GLN A 428 8.85 0.87 34.01
C GLN A 428 9.76 1.84 33.25
N LEU A 429 9.95 1.65 31.94
CA LEU A 429 10.79 2.54 31.14
C LEU A 429 10.16 3.93 30.99
N ALA A 430 8.84 4.00 30.73
CA ALA A 430 8.12 5.26 30.62
C ALA A 430 8.19 6.10 31.91
N ASP A 431 8.12 5.47 33.09
CA ASP A 431 8.31 6.15 34.38
C ASP A 431 9.74 6.68 34.54
N LEU A 432 10.77 5.89 34.17
CA LEU A 432 12.17 6.37 34.18
C LEU A 432 12.39 7.55 33.24
N CYS A 433 11.83 7.51 32.03
CA CYS A 433 11.90 8.62 31.06
C CYS A 433 11.21 9.88 31.59
N ARG A 434 10.00 9.77 32.16
CA ARG A 434 9.27 10.91 32.76
C ARG A 434 10.02 11.56 33.92
N ARG A 435 10.83 10.79 34.65
CA ARG A 435 11.71 11.30 35.72
C ARG A 435 13.02 11.91 35.21
N GLY A 436 13.22 12.00 33.89
CA GLY A 436 14.46 12.48 33.28
C GLY A 436 15.62 11.47 33.34
N MET A 437 15.36 10.22 33.71
CA MET A 437 16.37 9.16 33.88
C MET A 437 16.48 8.23 32.66
N GLY A 438 16.01 8.65 31.48
CA GLY A 438 16.00 7.83 30.25
C GLY A 438 17.40 7.40 29.75
N ASN A 439 18.44 8.15 30.14
CA ASN A 439 19.85 7.82 29.82
C ASN A 439 20.57 7.04 30.94
N SER A 440 19.86 6.65 32.01
CA SER A 440 20.46 5.91 33.12
C SER A 440 20.83 4.47 32.71
N PRO A 441 21.84 3.84 33.36
CA PRO A 441 22.14 2.42 33.15
C PRO A 441 20.94 1.50 33.41
N GLN A 442 20.07 1.88 34.36
CA GLN A 442 18.83 1.17 34.64
C GLN A 442 17.85 1.26 33.48
N ALA A 443 17.61 2.45 32.93
CA ALA A 443 16.75 2.64 31.76
C ALA A 443 17.28 1.87 30.54
N GLN A 444 18.59 1.87 30.31
CA GLN A 444 19.21 1.09 29.23
C GLN A 444 19.05 -0.43 29.43
N ALA A 445 19.13 -0.93 30.66
CA ALA A 445 18.91 -2.35 30.95
C ALA A 445 17.45 -2.75 30.70
N VAL A 446 16.48 -1.96 31.17
CA VAL A 446 15.04 -2.18 30.92
C VAL A 446 14.74 -2.11 29.42
N ALA A 447 15.34 -1.14 28.70
CA ALA A 447 15.14 -1.00 27.26
C ALA A 447 15.64 -2.21 26.47
N ARG A 448 16.78 -2.82 26.85
CA ARG A 448 17.28 -4.06 26.24
C ARG A 448 16.36 -5.26 26.53
N ALA A 449 15.88 -5.39 27.77
CA ALA A 449 14.94 -6.45 28.14
C ALA A 449 13.62 -6.33 27.37
N LEU A 450 13.07 -5.11 27.31
CA LEU A 450 11.85 -4.80 26.56
C LEU A 450 12.03 -5.06 25.05
N SER A 451 13.19 -4.71 24.48
CA SER A 451 13.50 -4.98 23.08
C SER A 451 13.45 -6.48 22.75
N GLY A 452 14.03 -7.33 23.61
CA GLY A 452 13.96 -8.78 23.47
C GLY A 452 12.53 -9.31 23.58
N LYS A 453 11.79 -8.85 24.60
CA LYS A 453 10.42 -9.29 24.86
C LYS A 453 9.42 -8.85 23.78
N LEU A 454 9.59 -7.67 23.19
CA LEU A 454 8.78 -7.23 22.05
C LEU A 454 8.97 -8.13 20.83
N ARG A 455 10.21 -8.56 20.53
CA ARG A 455 10.48 -9.51 19.44
C ARG A 455 9.88 -10.89 19.72
N GLU A 456 9.96 -11.35 20.97
CA GLU A 456 9.33 -12.59 21.39
C GLU A 456 7.80 -12.52 21.23
N LEU A 457 7.18 -11.44 21.71
CA LEU A 457 5.74 -11.20 21.56
C LEU A 457 5.33 -11.15 20.08
N GLN A 458 6.08 -10.43 19.24
CA GLN A 458 5.86 -10.40 17.80
C GLN A 458 5.86 -11.81 17.19
N GLY A 459 6.87 -12.64 17.52
CA GLY A 459 6.95 -14.01 17.02
C GLY A 459 5.78 -14.89 17.48
N ASN A 460 5.34 -14.75 18.74
CA ASN A 460 4.20 -15.50 19.27
C ASN A 460 2.88 -15.10 18.59
N ILE A 461 2.69 -13.79 18.34
CA ILE A 461 1.53 -13.29 17.59
C ILE A 461 1.52 -13.86 16.18
N GLN A 462 2.66 -13.80 15.47
CA GLN A 462 2.78 -14.32 14.10
C GLN A 462 2.49 -15.83 14.04
N GLN A 463 3.04 -16.62 14.96
CA GLN A 463 2.78 -18.07 15.00
C GLN A 463 1.30 -18.38 15.28
N ALA A 464 0.68 -17.68 16.23
CA ALA A 464 -0.74 -17.86 16.53
C ALA A 464 -1.64 -17.56 15.32
N LEU A 465 -1.27 -16.56 14.52
CA LEU A 465 -1.99 -16.22 13.28
C LEU A 465 -1.80 -17.28 12.20
N VAL A 466 -0.58 -17.81 12.02
CA VAL A 466 -0.31 -18.92 11.09
C VAL A 466 -1.18 -20.13 11.43
N ASP A 467 -1.24 -20.50 12.71
CA ASP A 467 -2.07 -21.61 13.20
C ASP A 467 -3.54 -21.37 12.86
N ARG A 468 -4.02 -20.13 13.07
CA ARG A 468 -5.40 -19.76 12.76
C ARG A 468 -5.72 -19.76 11.27
N VAL A 469 -4.83 -19.27 10.42
CA VAL A 469 -4.99 -19.34 8.96
C VAL A 469 -5.13 -20.79 8.50
N ALA A 470 -4.30 -21.69 9.03
CA ALA A 470 -4.38 -23.12 8.75
C ALA A 470 -5.69 -23.78 9.22
N GLU A 471 -6.36 -23.22 10.25
CA GLU A 471 -7.68 -23.65 10.71
C GLU A 471 -8.83 -23.05 9.92
N ASP A 472 -8.90 -21.73 9.80
CA ASP A 472 -10.07 -21.04 9.25
C ASP A 472 -10.16 -21.19 7.73
N PHE A 473 -9.04 -21.12 7.00
CA PHE A 473 -8.98 -21.18 5.53
C PHE A 473 -8.87 -22.60 4.95
N ILE A 474 -9.22 -23.62 5.74
CA ILE A 474 -9.35 -25.02 5.26
C ILE A 474 -10.48 -25.15 4.22
N ASP A 475 -11.59 -24.45 4.43
CA ASP A 475 -12.80 -24.54 3.61
C ASP A 475 -13.42 -23.16 3.45
N ILE A 476 -13.41 -22.64 2.23
CA ILE A 476 -14.00 -21.34 1.90
C ILE A 476 -15.33 -21.47 1.15
N ASN A 477 -15.74 -22.69 0.78
CA ASN A 477 -16.79 -22.93 -0.21
C ASN A 477 -18.02 -23.64 0.35
N THR A 478 -17.86 -24.54 1.32
CA THR A 478 -18.96 -25.41 1.76
C THR A 478 -20.17 -24.64 2.32
N PRO A 479 -20.02 -23.63 3.19
CA PRO A 479 -21.17 -22.89 3.70
C PRO A 479 -21.97 -22.18 2.60
N LEU A 480 -21.30 -21.62 1.59
CA LEU A 480 -21.97 -21.00 0.44
C LEU A 480 -22.70 -22.04 -0.42
N LYS A 481 -22.10 -23.22 -0.63
CA LYS A 481 -22.78 -24.32 -1.34
C LYS A 481 -24.05 -24.76 -0.62
N GLN A 482 -24.00 -24.90 0.71
CA GLN A 482 -25.18 -25.25 1.51
C GLN A 482 -26.27 -24.18 1.43
N LEU A 483 -25.90 -22.89 1.39
CA LEU A 483 -26.84 -21.79 1.15
C LEU A 483 -27.47 -21.90 -0.25
N ALA A 484 -26.67 -22.12 -1.29
CA ALA A 484 -27.14 -22.28 -2.66
C ALA A 484 -28.14 -23.45 -2.78
N ASP A 485 -27.79 -24.61 -2.21
CA ASP A 485 -28.65 -25.80 -2.20
C ASP A 485 -29.97 -25.53 -1.46
N ALA A 486 -29.92 -24.80 -0.34
CA ALA A 486 -31.12 -24.41 0.41
C ALA A 486 -32.02 -23.42 -0.34
N SER A 487 -31.45 -22.61 -1.24
CA SER A 487 -32.16 -21.56 -1.99
C SER A 487 -33.04 -22.12 -3.10
N VAL A 488 -32.67 -23.27 -3.67
CA VAL A 488 -33.40 -23.90 -4.80
C VAL A 488 -34.39 -24.98 -4.36
N VAL A 489 -34.55 -25.21 -3.05
CA VAL A 489 -35.48 -26.20 -2.51
C VAL A 489 -36.91 -25.92 -3.00
N PRO A 490 -37.67 -26.93 -3.48
CA PRO A 490 -39.03 -26.72 -3.99
C PRO A 490 -40.01 -26.13 -2.98
N LEU A 491 -40.98 -25.35 -3.48
CA LEU A 491 -42.10 -24.83 -2.71
C LEU A 491 -42.91 -25.98 -2.08
N GLY A 492 -43.34 -25.81 -0.82
CA GLY A 492 -44.08 -26.82 -0.07
C GLY A 492 -43.23 -27.82 0.73
N THR A 493 -41.90 -27.76 0.63
CA THR A 493 -41.00 -28.57 1.48
C THR A 493 -41.10 -28.15 2.96
N PRO A 494 -41.32 -29.08 3.91
CA PRO A 494 -41.37 -28.75 5.34
C PRO A 494 -40.06 -28.11 5.82
N ASN A 495 -40.15 -27.13 6.74
CA ASN A 495 -39.01 -26.42 7.33
C ASN A 495 -38.07 -25.71 6.34
N ARG A 496 -38.54 -25.41 5.13
CA ARG A 496 -37.76 -24.77 4.07
C ARG A 496 -37.11 -23.45 4.50
N GLU A 497 -37.89 -22.53 5.07
CA GLU A 497 -37.37 -21.23 5.54
C GLU A 497 -36.42 -21.38 6.72
N ALA A 498 -36.75 -22.27 7.68
CA ALA A 498 -35.89 -22.53 8.83
C ALA A 498 -34.52 -23.11 8.41
N ASN A 499 -34.51 -24.07 7.48
CA ASN A 499 -33.28 -24.61 6.91
C ASN A 499 -32.49 -23.55 6.15
N PHE A 500 -33.16 -22.73 5.33
CA PHE A 500 -32.50 -21.61 4.64
C PHE A 500 -31.85 -20.63 5.63
N ASN A 501 -32.57 -20.21 6.67
CA ASN A 501 -32.08 -19.26 7.66
C ASN A 501 -30.89 -19.82 8.45
N ASP A 502 -30.91 -21.12 8.78
CA ASP A 502 -29.75 -21.80 9.40
C ASP A 502 -28.53 -21.80 8.46
N ARG A 503 -28.71 -22.13 7.17
CA ARG A 503 -27.60 -22.10 6.20
C ARG A 503 -27.08 -20.69 5.93
N ALA A 504 -27.97 -19.69 5.87
CA ALA A 504 -27.60 -18.29 5.73
C ALA A 504 -26.79 -17.79 6.93
N GLY A 505 -27.27 -18.04 8.16
CA GLY A 505 -26.54 -17.66 9.38
C GLY A 505 -25.17 -18.34 9.50
N ASN A 506 -25.08 -19.63 9.14
CA ASN A 506 -23.81 -20.35 9.09
C ASN A 506 -22.84 -19.77 8.05
N PHE A 507 -23.34 -19.39 6.87
CA PHE A 507 -22.54 -18.72 5.84
C PHE A 507 -22.03 -17.35 6.30
N GLU A 508 -22.89 -16.52 6.90
CA GLU A 508 -22.53 -15.19 7.40
C GLU A 508 -21.46 -15.26 8.49
N GLN A 509 -21.65 -16.14 9.49
CA GLN A 509 -20.68 -16.34 10.56
C GLN A 509 -19.33 -16.85 10.03
N HIS A 510 -19.35 -17.74 9.04
CA HIS A 510 -18.14 -18.28 8.42
C HIS A 510 -17.39 -17.20 7.63
N ALA A 511 -18.10 -16.44 6.80
CA ALA A 511 -17.52 -15.35 6.02
C ALA A 511 -16.92 -14.27 6.92
N GLY A 512 -17.63 -13.88 7.99
CA GLY A 512 -17.13 -12.92 8.97
C GLY A 512 -15.87 -13.39 9.70
N ARG A 513 -15.79 -14.69 10.04
CA ARG A 513 -14.59 -15.27 10.66
C ARG A 513 -13.39 -15.22 9.72
N LEU A 514 -13.56 -15.61 8.46
CA LEU A 514 -12.49 -15.56 7.45
C LEU A 514 -11.97 -14.13 7.25
N ALA A 515 -12.89 -13.15 7.14
CA ALA A 515 -12.53 -11.74 7.01
C ALA A 515 -11.79 -11.22 8.24
N GLN A 516 -12.23 -11.58 9.45
CA GLN A 516 -11.56 -11.20 10.70
C GLN A 516 -10.14 -11.78 10.79
N THR A 517 -9.97 -13.06 10.46
CA THR A 517 -8.65 -13.71 10.45
C THR A 517 -7.72 -13.05 9.45
N ALA A 518 -8.22 -12.73 8.25
CA ALA A 518 -7.45 -11.98 7.25
C ALA A 518 -7.02 -10.59 7.74
N GLN A 519 -7.91 -9.83 8.39
CA GLN A 519 -7.58 -8.52 8.96
C GLN A 519 -6.52 -8.62 10.08
N LEU A 520 -6.56 -9.67 10.90
CA LEU A 520 -5.53 -9.93 11.91
C LEU A 520 -4.18 -10.24 11.25
N VAL A 521 -4.16 -11.03 10.18
CA VAL A 521 -2.93 -11.31 9.40
C VAL A 521 -2.38 -10.03 8.78
N ALA A 522 -3.24 -9.16 8.24
CA ALA A 522 -2.82 -7.88 7.67
C ALA A 522 -2.20 -6.95 8.74
N ALA A 523 -2.80 -6.88 9.93
CA ALA A 523 -2.33 -6.01 11.01
C ALA A 523 -1.14 -6.58 11.79
N ALA A 524 -1.06 -7.89 11.96
CA ALA A 524 -0.17 -8.51 12.95
C ALA A 524 0.59 -9.74 12.42
N GLY A 525 0.44 -10.07 11.14
CA GLY A 525 1.13 -11.18 10.48
C GLY A 525 2.61 -10.94 10.19
N GLY A 526 3.17 -11.83 9.37
CA GLY A 526 4.57 -11.83 8.98
C GLY A 526 4.92 -10.80 7.89
N SER A 527 3.94 -10.40 7.09
CA SER A 527 4.18 -9.56 5.91
C SER A 527 4.50 -8.11 6.27
N THR A 528 5.60 -7.61 5.71
CA THR A 528 5.97 -6.18 5.72
C THR A 528 5.62 -5.49 4.41
N ASN A 529 5.02 -6.19 3.45
CA ASN A 529 4.64 -5.62 2.17
C ASN A 529 3.32 -4.83 2.32
N LYS A 530 3.44 -3.50 2.27
CA LYS A 530 2.32 -2.54 2.36
C LYS A 530 1.18 -2.89 1.40
N ARG A 531 1.50 -3.20 0.13
CA ARG A 531 0.51 -3.52 -0.91
C ARG A 531 -0.28 -4.79 -0.58
N THR A 532 0.40 -5.83 -0.10
CA THR A 532 -0.24 -7.08 0.31
C THR A 532 -1.19 -6.83 1.50
N VAL A 533 -0.74 -6.07 2.50
CA VAL A 533 -1.55 -5.71 3.68
C VAL A 533 -2.81 -4.93 3.30
N GLU A 534 -2.67 -3.91 2.43
CA GLU A 534 -3.81 -3.14 1.92
C GLU A 534 -4.77 -4.00 1.10
N ALA A 535 -4.24 -4.86 0.22
CA ALA A 535 -5.05 -5.77 -0.59
C ALA A 535 -5.84 -6.77 0.27
N ILE A 536 -5.25 -7.28 1.37
CA ILE A 536 -5.95 -8.16 2.32
C ILE A 536 -7.09 -7.39 2.99
N ASN A 537 -6.83 -6.19 3.50
CA ASN A 537 -7.86 -5.37 4.16
C ASN A 537 -9.01 -5.02 3.20
N ALA A 538 -8.70 -4.67 1.95
CA ALA A 538 -9.69 -4.39 0.92
C ALA A 538 -10.54 -5.63 0.58
N ALA A 539 -9.91 -6.79 0.38
CA ALA A 539 -10.63 -8.04 0.09
C ALA A 539 -11.47 -8.54 1.29
N ALA A 540 -10.99 -8.35 2.52
CA ALA A 540 -11.76 -8.64 3.73
C ALA A 540 -12.97 -7.72 3.90
N ALA A 541 -12.81 -6.41 3.64
CA ALA A 541 -13.92 -5.45 3.64
C ALA A 541 -14.96 -5.81 2.57
N MET A 542 -14.52 -6.11 1.34
CA MET A 542 -15.39 -6.56 0.25
C MET A 542 -16.14 -7.86 0.61
N SER A 543 -15.49 -8.79 1.32
CA SER A 543 -16.16 -10.01 1.82
C SER A 543 -17.32 -9.67 2.76
N ASN A 544 -17.09 -8.79 3.74
CA ASN A 544 -18.13 -8.37 4.69
C ASN A 544 -19.30 -7.63 4.01
N GLU A 545 -19.02 -6.88 2.94
CA GLU A 545 -20.02 -6.15 2.18
C GLU A 545 -20.83 -7.04 1.23
N LEU A 546 -20.18 -7.98 0.53
CA LEU A 546 -20.84 -8.88 -0.44
C LEU A 546 -21.67 -9.98 0.25
N THR A 547 -21.21 -10.48 1.40
CA THR A 547 -21.88 -11.57 2.14
C THR A 547 -23.39 -11.35 2.33
N PRO A 548 -23.86 -10.21 2.87
CA PRO A 548 -25.30 -9.97 3.00
C PRO A 548 -26.00 -9.84 1.64
N GLN A 549 -25.33 -9.35 0.59
CA GLN A 549 -25.93 -9.23 -0.74
C GLN A 549 -26.18 -10.61 -1.36
N VAL A 550 -25.25 -11.55 -1.19
CA VAL A 550 -25.40 -12.95 -1.60
C VAL A 550 -26.57 -13.61 -0.85
N VAL A 551 -26.72 -13.38 0.46
CA VAL A 551 -27.84 -13.90 1.26
C VAL A 551 -29.19 -13.34 0.79
N LYS A 552 -29.25 -12.04 0.46
CA LYS A 552 -30.44 -11.40 -0.11
C LYS A 552 -30.81 -12.00 -1.47
N ALA A 553 -29.84 -12.12 -2.38
CA ALA A 553 -30.07 -12.76 -3.68
C ALA A 553 -30.51 -14.23 -3.55
N ALA A 554 -29.93 -14.96 -2.60
CA ALA A 554 -30.32 -16.33 -2.25
C ALA A 554 -31.78 -16.39 -1.74
N ARG A 555 -32.22 -15.40 -0.96
CA ARG A 555 -33.59 -15.29 -0.46
C ARG A 555 -34.61 -14.92 -1.55
N ILE A 556 -34.20 -14.09 -2.51
CA ILE A 556 -34.99 -13.80 -3.71
C ILE A 556 -35.17 -15.10 -4.52
N LEU A 557 -34.11 -15.89 -4.70
CA LEU A 557 -34.16 -17.19 -5.37
C LEU A 557 -35.04 -18.20 -4.59
N LEU A 558 -34.97 -18.20 -3.25
CA LEU A 558 -35.86 -18.99 -2.40
C LEU A 558 -37.33 -18.62 -2.64
N SER A 559 -37.64 -17.35 -2.85
CA SER A 559 -39.01 -16.93 -3.13
C SER A 559 -39.49 -17.43 -4.50
N ASN A 560 -38.59 -17.50 -5.49
CA ASN A 560 -38.90 -17.90 -6.87
C ASN A 560 -37.89 -18.89 -7.48
N PRO A 561 -37.87 -20.18 -7.06
CA PRO A 561 -36.79 -21.12 -7.44
C PRO A 561 -36.70 -21.48 -8.93
N GLN A 562 -37.78 -21.28 -9.68
CA GLN A 562 -37.84 -21.54 -11.12
C GLN A 562 -37.60 -20.30 -11.97
N ASN A 563 -37.42 -19.13 -11.34
CA ASN A 563 -37.19 -17.89 -12.08
C ASN A 563 -35.74 -17.82 -12.56
N GLN A 564 -35.57 -17.92 -13.87
CA GLN A 564 -34.26 -17.86 -14.53
C GLN A 564 -33.48 -16.58 -14.19
N ALA A 565 -34.15 -15.42 -14.11
CA ALA A 565 -33.49 -14.18 -13.77
C ALA A 565 -32.96 -14.20 -12.34
N SER A 566 -33.72 -14.75 -11.39
CA SER A 566 -33.29 -14.86 -9.98
C SER A 566 -32.08 -15.79 -9.84
N MET A 567 -32.06 -16.88 -10.62
CA MET A 567 -30.94 -17.81 -10.66
C MET A 567 -29.68 -17.14 -11.24
N GLU A 568 -29.81 -16.43 -12.36
CA GLU A 568 -28.72 -15.66 -12.97
C GLU A 568 -28.16 -14.60 -12.01
N HIS A 569 -29.03 -13.86 -11.32
CA HIS A 569 -28.62 -12.83 -10.36
C HIS A 569 -27.85 -13.42 -9.17
N PHE A 570 -28.36 -14.51 -8.58
CA PHE A 570 -27.67 -15.21 -7.51
C PHE A 570 -26.31 -15.76 -7.95
N GLU A 571 -26.23 -16.37 -9.14
CA GLU A 571 -24.97 -16.89 -9.69
C GLU A 571 -23.91 -15.79 -9.88
N LEU A 572 -24.29 -14.60 -10.37
CA LEU A 572 -23.38 -13.46 -10.52
C LEU A 572 -22.77 -13.03 -9.18
N LEU A 573 -23.60 -12.81 -8.15
CA LEU A 573 -23.13 -12.41 -6.82
C LEU A 573 -22.35 -13.53 -6.12
N LYS A 574 -22.78 -14.78 -6.28
CA LYS A 574 -22.09 -15.96 -5.76
C LYS A 574 -20.68 -16.08 -6.34
N ASN A 575 -20.53 -15.92 -7.66
CA ASN A 575 -19.24 -15.98 -8.33
C ASN A 575 -18.33 -14.82 -7.92
N GLN A 576 -18.87 -13.60 -7.83
CA GLN A 576 -18.10 -12.44 -7.35
C GLN A 576 -17.58 -12.65 -5.92
N TRP A 577 -18.41 -13.20 -5.02
CA TRP A 577 -17.98 -13.52 -3.66
C TRP A 577 -16.91 -14.62 -3.64
N LEU A 578 -17.06 -15.66 -4.45
CA LEU A 578 -16.09 -16.76 -4.56
C LEU A 578 -14.73 -16.27 -5.08
N GLU A 579 -14.72 -15.44 -6.12
CA GLU A 579 -13.50 -14.84 -6.67
C GLU A 579 -12.81 -13.95 -5.63
N ASN A 580 -13.57 -13.14 -4.88
CA ASN A 580 -13.01 -12.33 -3.80
C ASN A 580 -12.44 -13.20 -2.67
N MET A 581 -13.11 -14.30 -2.30
CA MET A 581 -12.61 -15.21 -1.25
C MET A 581 -11.37 -16.01 -1.66
N GLU A 582 -11.30 -16.43 -2.92
CA GLU A 582 -10.09 -17.05 -3.48
C GLU A 582 -8.93 -16.06 -3.50
N LYS A 583 -9.19 -14.79 -3.90
CA LYS A 583 -8.21 -13.71 -3.81
C LYS A 583 -7.76 -13.45 -2.36
N LEU A 584 -8.70 -13.34 -1.42
CA LEU A 584 -8.42 -13.13 0.00
C LEU A 584 -7.52 -14.24 0.54
N ARG A 585 -7.86 -15.51 0.24
CA ARG A 585 -7.05 -16.67 0.63
C ARG A 585 -5.65 -16.61 0.05
N GLY A 586 -5.50 -16.32 -1.23
CA GLY A 586 -4.19 -16.20 -1.88
C GLY A 586 -3.32 -15.11 -1.27
N LEU A 587 -3.90 -13.95 -0.94
CA LEU A 587 -3.20 -12.85 -0.29
C LEU A 587 -2.81 -13.18 1.16
N VAL A 588 -3.68 -13.86 1.90
CA VAL A 588 -3.37 -14.33 3.27
C VAL A 588 -2.28 -15.39 3.26
N ASP A 589 -2.31 -16.33 2.30
CA ASP A 589 -1.26 -17.33 2.11
C ASP A 589 0.08 -16.66 1.77
N GLU A 590 0.09 -15.64 0.91
CA GLU A 590 1.29 -14.85 0.59
C GLU A 590 1.84 -14.09 1.82
N ALA A 591 0.97 -13.62 2.70
CA ALA A 591 1.37 -12.89 3.90
C ALA A 591 1.83 -13.80 5.06
N THR A 592 1.73 -15.12 4.88
CA THR A 592 2.07 -16.14 5.89
C THR A 592 3.34 -16.86 5.47
N ASP A 593 4.22 -17.20 6.42
CA ASP A 593 5.39 -18.02 6.11
C ASP A 593 4.96 -19.44 5.67
N THR A 594 5.32 -19.82 4.45
CA THR A 594 4.92 -21.10 3.83
C THR A 594 5.35 -22.31 4.67
N ALA A 595 6.57 -22.27 5.21
CA ALA A 595 7.10 -23.34 6.06
C ALA A 595 6.31 -23.49 7.37
N ALA A 596 6.05 -22.38 8.05
CA ALA A 596 5.23 -22.34 9.26
C ALA A 596 3.78 -22.78 8.97
N PHE A 597 3.21 -22.36 7.84
CA PHE A 597 1.86 -22.76 7.43
C PHE A 597 1.73 -24.27 7.21
N ILE A 598 2.68 -24.89 6.49
CA ILE A 598 2.66 -26.34 6.27
C ILE A 598 2.83 -27.08 7.60
N LYS A 599 3.69 -26.58 8.51
CA LYS A 599 3.84 -27.14 9.86
C LYS A 599 2.55 -27.03 10.68
N ALA A 600 1.87 -25.88 10.67
CA ALA A 600 0.59 -25.70 11.34
C ALA A 600 -0.48 -26.64 10.76
N THR A 601 -0.48 -26.80 9.44
CA THR A 601 -1.41 -27.71 8.74
C THR A 601 -1.13 -29.18 9.07
N GLU A 602 0.14 -29.59 9.18
CA GLU A 602 0.56 -30.91 9.65
C GLU A 602 0.04 -31.17 11.08
N GLN A 603 0.18 -30.20 12.00
CA GLN A 603 -0.38 -30.30 13.35
C GLN A 603 -1.92 -30.38 13.35
N GLY A 604 -2.58 -29.67 12.42
CA GLY A 604 -4.02 -29.79 12.19
C GLY A 604 -4.43 -31.21 11.76
N ILE A 605 -3.68 -31.82 10.84
CA ILE A 605 -3.89 -33.21 10.41
C ILE A 605 -3.74 -34.19 11.58
N LEU A 606 -2.75 -33.99 12.45
CA LEU A 606 -2.59 -34.81 13.66
C LEU A 606 -3.79 -34.69 14.60
N ARG A 607 -4.29 -33.47 14.84
CA ARG A 607 -5.50 -33.24 15.64
C ARG A 607 -6.74 -33.90 15.02
N ASP A 608 -6.94 -33.79 13.71
CA ASP A 608 -8.05 -34.46 13.01
C ASP A 608 -7.89 -35.99 12.99
N THR A 609 -6.66 -36.50 13.05
CA THR A 609 -6.37 -37.93 13.23
C THR A 609 -6.82 -38.41 14.60
N GLU A 610 -6.48 -37.70 15.68
CA GLU A 610 -6.92 -38.01 17.03
C GLU A 610 -8.45 -37.95 17.20
N ARG A 611 -9.10 -36.97 16.54
CA ARG A 611 -10.57 -36.88 16.48
C ARG A 611 -11.18 -38.06 15.74
N THR A 612 -10.60 -38.46 14.61
CA THR A 612 -11.03 -39.67 13.89
C THR A 612 -10.90 -40.91 14.77
N GLU A 613 -9.78 -41.10 15.46
CA GLU A 613 -9.60 -42.22 16.41
C GLU A 613 -10.65 -42.21 17.54
N SER A 614 -11.00 -41.02 18.04
CA SER A 614 -12.05 -40.86 19.04
C SER A 614 -13.43 -41.24 18.49
N SER A 615 -13.76 -40.84 17.25
CA SER A 615 -15.00 -41.23 16.57
C SER A 615 -15.06 -42.73 16.27
N ILE A 616 -13.92 -43.36 15.93
CA ILE A 616 -13.84 -44.83 15.75
C ILE A 616 -14.17 -45.53 17.08
N LYS A 617 -13.54 -45.10 18.18
CA LYS A 617 -13.81 -45.64 19.52
C LYS A 617 -15.26 -45.44 19.95
N ALA A 618 -15.85 -44.29 19.61
CA ALA A 618 -17.24 -43.96 19.89
C ALA A 618 -18.25 -44.62 18.94
N VAL A 619 -17.79 -45.32 17.89
CA VAL A 619 -18.64 -45.93 16.85
C VAL A 619 -19.52 -44.88 16.17
N ASP A 620 -18.92 -43.75 15.80
CA ASP A 620 -19.58 -42.64 15.10
C ASP A 620 -19.10 -42.53 13.63
N PRO A 621 -19.82 -43.14 12.67
CA PRO A 621 -19.49 -43.07 11.24
C PRO A 621 -19.44 -41.64 10.68
N ASN A 622 -20.30 -40.75 11.18
CA ASN A 622 -20.38 -39.38 10.69
C ASN A 622 -19.15 -38.58 11.11
N GLY A 623 -18.74 -38.74 12.37
CA GLY A 623 -17.48 -38.17 12.88
C GLY A 623 -16.26 -38.68 12.11
N VAL A 624 -16.18 -39.97 11.80
CA VAL A 624 -15.08 -40.53 10.97
C VAL A 624 -15.06 -39.88 9.58
N GLY A 625 -16.22 -39.79 8.92
CA GLY A 625 -16.31 -39.17 7.59
C GLY A 625 -15.93 -37.68 7.60
N MET A 626 -16.41 -36.92 8.58
CA MET A 626 -16.13 -35.49 8.71
C MET A 626 -14.66 -35.20 8.99
N ASN A 627 -14.07 -35.88 9.97
CA ASN A 627 -12.68 -35.65 10.37
C ASN A 627 -11.70 -36.06 9.26
N THR A 628 -11.96 -37.15 8.56
CA THR A 628 -11.10 -37.57 7.43
C THR A 628 -11.26 -36.68 6.19
N ALA A 629 -12.43 -36.07 5.99
CA ALA A 629 -12.60 -35.01 5.00
C ALA A 629 -11.77 -33.75 5.35
N ASN A 630 -11.67 -33.38 6.63
CA ASN A 630 -10.76 -32.31 7.06
C ASN A 630 -9.30 -32.63 6.76
N ILE A 631 -8.84 -33.85 7.07
CA ILE A 631 -7.47 -34.30 6.75
C ILE A 631 -7.20 -34.14 5.24
N ALA A 632 -8.13 -34.58 4.39
CA ALA A 632 -7.99 -34.44 2.94
C ALA A 632 -7.97 -32.96 2.49
N ARG A 633 -8.81 -32.09 3.06
CA ARG A 633 -8.79 -30.65 2.76
C ARG A 633 -7.45 -30.02 3.15
N ARG A 634 -6.93 -30.32 4.34
CA ARG A 634 -5.60 -29.86 4.81
C ARG A 634 -4.48 -30.33 3.90
N ALA A 635 -4.46 -31.61 3.52
CA ALA A 635 -3.49 -32.14 2.57
C ALA A 635 -3.55 -31.42 1.21
N ASN A 636 -4.76 -31.14 0.71
CA ASN A 636 -4.94 -30.37 -0.53
C ASN A 636 -4.49 -28.90 -0.38
N ARG A 637 -4.63 -28.28 0.79
CA ARG A 637 -4.08 -26.94 1.06
C ARG A 637 -2.55 -26.94 1.04
N VAL A 638 -1.91 -27.97 1.60
CA VAL A 638 -0.44 -28.16 1.47
C VAL A 638 -0.03 -28.28 0.00
N LEU A 639 -0.76 -29.06 -0.80
CA LEU A 639 -0.51 -29.18 -2.24
C LEU A 639 -0.66 -27.85 -2.98
N GLN A 640 -1.69 -27.06 -2.66
CA GLN A 640 -1.93 -25.75 -3.28
C GLN A 640 -0.79 -24.76 -3.00
N VAL A 641 -0.39 -24.63 -1.73
CA VAL A 641 0.70 -23.72 -1.34
C VAL A 641 2.04 -24.17 -1.93
N ALA A 642 2.32 -25.48 -1.93
CA ALA A 642 3.54 -26.00 -2.56
C ALA A 642 3.58 -25.77 -4.08
N GLU A 643 2.45 -25.92 -4.78
CA GLU A 643 2.36 -25.64 -6.21
C GLU A 643 2.53 -24.13 -6.51
N GLN A 644 2.07 -23.26 -5.60
CA GLN A 644 2.28 -21.82 -5.69
C GLN A 644 3.76 -21.45 -5.53
N GLU A 645 4.46 -22.03 -4.55
CA GLU A 645 5.91 -21.83 -4.37
C GLU A 645 6.73 -22.34 -5.56
N LYS A 646 6.36 -23.52 -6.07
CA LYS A 646 6.94 -24.06 -7.30
C LYS A 646 6.73 -23.11 -8.47
N SER A 647 5.51 -22.61 -8.68
CA SER A 647 5.18 -21.70 -9.78
C SER A 647 5.90 -20.35 -9.64
N ASN A 648 6.22 -19.95 -8.42
CA ASN A 648 6.97 -18.74 -8.09
C ASN A 648 8.48 -18.87 -8.34
N SER A 649 9.03 -20.09 -8.37
CA SER A 649 10.47 -20.33 -8.52
C SER A 649 10.85 -20.67 -9.96
N GLU A 650 12.02 -20.19 -10.38
CA GLU A 650 12.70 -20.54 -11.63
C GLU A 650 13.95 -21.40 -11.39
N ASP A 651 14.21 -21.83 -10.14
CA ASP A 651 15.28 -22.78 -9.81
C ASP A 651 14.82 -24.22 -10.13
N PRO A 652 15.42 -24.90 -11.14
CA PRO A 652 15.03 -26.24 -11.53
C PRO A 652 15.16 -27.27 -10.40
N LYS A 653 16.20 -27.17 -9.56
CA LYS A 653 16.42 -28.15 -8.48
C LYS A 653 15.31 -28.06 -7.45
N PHE A 654 14.96 -26.84 -7.03
CA PHE A 654 13.85 -26.60 -6.12
C PHE A 654 12.52 -27.06 -6.72
N VAL A 655 12.24 -26.71 -7.98
CA VAL A 655 11.01 -27.09 -8.68
C VAL A 655 10.86 -28.62 -8.76
N ASP A 656 11.92 -29.35 -9.09
CA ASP A 656 11.91 -30.81 -9.17
C ASP A 656 11.71 -31.48 -7.81
N GLN A 657 12.37 -30.97 -6.75
CA GLN A 657 12.20 -31.47 -5.39
C GLN A 657 10.76 -31.28 -4.88
N VAL A 658 10.19 -30.09 -5.07
CA VAL A 658 8.81 -29.79 -4.67
C VAL A 658 7.83 -30.65 -5.48
N ASN A 659 8.03 -30.80 -6.79
CA ASN A 659 7.23 -31.69 -7.64
C ASN A 659 7.23 -33.14 -7.15
N GLY A 660 8.42 -33.68 -6.85
CA GLY A 660 8.54 -35.05 -6.35
C GLY A 660 7.75 -35.26 -5.05
N ALA A 661 7.85 -34.31 -4.12
CA ALA A 661 7.14 -34.38 -2.85
C ALA A 661 5.61 -34.19 -3.00
N THR A 662 5.16 -33.27 -3.87
CA THR A 662 3.72 -33.01 -4.09
C THR A 662 3.03 -34.18 -4.79
N GLU A 663 3.68 -34.84 -5.75
CA GLU A 663 3.13 -36.04 -6.39
C GLU A 663 3.01 -37.22 -5.42
N GLN A 664 4.00 -37.39 -4.54
CA GLN A 664 3.92 -38.37 -3.45
C GLN A 664 2.74 -38.09 -2.51
N LEU A 665 2.57 -36.84 -2.06
CA LEU A 665 1.43 -36.46 -1.23
C LEU A 665 0.09 -36.69 -1.95
N ARG A 666 -0.03 -36.28 -3.21
CA ARG A 666 -1.24 -36.46 -4.03
C ARG A 666 -1.65 -37.93 -4.12
N ALA A 667 -0.69 -38.85 -4.27
CA ALA A 667 -0.94 -40.28 -4.33
C ALA A 667 -1.52 -40.88 -3.03
N THR A 668 -1.30 -40.24 -1.87
CA THR A 668 -1.77 -40.75 -0.56
C THR A 668 -3.22 -40.37 -0.21
N VAL A 669 -3.76 -39.28 -0.77
CA VAL A 669 -5.06 -38.71 -0.38
C VAL A 669 -6.21 -39.67 -0.68
N LYS A 670 -6.26 -40.23 -1.90
CA LYS A 670 -7.34 -41.14 -2.33
C LYS A 670 -7.36 -42.45 -1.53
N PRO A 671 -6.23 -43.16 -1.34
CA PRO A 671 -6.18 -44.33 -0.45
C PRO A 671 -6.63 -44.02 0.99
N MET A 672 -6.23 -42.88 1.55
CA MET A 672 -6.65 -42.47 2.89
C MET A 672 -8.18 -42.35 2.99
N LEU A 673 -8.82 -41.64 2.05
CA LEU A 673 -10.28 -41.48 2.02
C LEU A 673 -11.02 -42.80 1.76
N GLN A 674 -10.51 -43.66 0.89
CA GLN A 674 -11.12 -44.97 0.61
C GLN A 674 -11.10 -45.87 1.85
N ASN A 675 -9.98 -45.95 2.54
CA ASN A 675 -9.87 -46.71 3.78
C ASN A 675 -10.74 -46.11 4.90
N ALA A 676 -10.82 -44.78 5.00
CA ALA A 676 -11.71 -44.09 5.94
C ALA A 676 -13.19 -44.43 5.70
N ARG A 677 -13.64 -44.52 4.43
CA ARG A 677 -15.00 -44.96 4.09
C ARG A 677 -15.27 -46.40 4.55
N GLY A 678 -14.28 -47.29 4.40
CA GLY A 678 -14.37 -48.66 4.94
C GLY A 678 -14.54 -48.69 6.45
N VAL A 679 -13.85 -47.80 7.18
CA VAL A 679 -14.04 -47.63 8.63
C VAL A 679 -15.41 -47.04 8.95
N ALA A 680 -15.88 -46.05 8.20
CA ALA A 680 -17.21 -45.46 8.42
C ALA A 680 -18.34 -46.47 8.18
N THR A 681 -18.19 -47.40 7.22
CA THR A 681 -19.18 -48.47 6.99
C THR A 681 -19.27 -49.47 8.15
N ASN A 682 -18.17 -49.73 8.84
CA ASN A 682 -18.16 -50.55 10.05
C ASN A 682 -17.05 -50.12 11.02
N PRO A 683 -17.32 -49.18 11.95
CA PRO A 683 -16.29 -48.66 12.85
C PRO A 683 -15.72 -49.69 13.83
N ARG A 684 -16.35 -50.86 13.94
CA ARG A 684 -15.89 -51.98 14.80
C ARG A 684 -14.92 -52.92 14.09
N ASP A 685 -14.70 -52.75 12.78
CA ASP A 685 -13.76 -53.54 12.00
C ASP A 685 -12.31 -53.09 12.27
N GLY A 686 -11.65 -53.78 13.22
CA GLY A 686 -10.25 -53.54 13.58
C GLY A 686 -9.27 -53.56 12.39
N PRO A 687 -9.33 -54.56 11.48
CA PRO A 687 -8.58 -54.55 10.23
C PRO A 687 -8.81 -53.31 9.35
N ALA A 688 -10.05 -52.83 9.20
CA ALA A 688 -10.33 -51.60 8.46
C ALA A 688 -9.67 -50.38 9.13
N SER A 689 -9.78 -50.25 10.46
CA SER A 689 -9.10 -49.19 11.20
C SER A 689 -7.57 -49.26 11.04
N GLY A 690 -6.99 -50.47 11.04
CA GLY A 690 -5.56 -50.67 10.79
C GLY A 690 -5.11 -50.21 9.40
N ARG A 691 -5.87 -50.54 8.35
CA ARG A 691 -5.59 -50.07 6.98
C ARG A 691 -5.67 -48.55 6.87
N TRP A 692 -6.67 -47.93 7.49
CA TRP A 692 -6.78 -46.48 7.53
C TRP A 692 -5.60 -45.82 8.26
N ARG A 693 -5.20 -46.33 9.44
CA ARG A 693 -4.02 -45.81 10.17
C ARG A 693 -2.75 -45.84 9.32
N GLY A 694 -2.49 -46.95 8.62
CA GLY A 694 -1.35 -47.07 7.71
C GLY A 694 -1.38 -46.04 6.58
N ALA A 695 -2.54 -45.89 5.91
CA ALA A 695 -2.71 -44.91 4.84
C ALA A 695 -2.60 -43.45 5.35
N ASN A 696 -3.12 -43.18 6.55
CA ASN A 696 -3.05 -41.86 7.17
C ASN A 696 -1.61 -41.50 7.59
N GLN A 697 -0.85 -42.46 8.13
CA GLN A 697 0.56 -42.25 8.47
C GLN A 697 1.42 -41.97 7.24
N ALA A 698 1.14 -42.64 6.12
CA ALA A 698 1.80 -42.36 4.85
C ALA A 698 1.51 -40.92 4.36
N LEU A 699 0.26 -40.47 4.50
CA LEU A 699 -0.13 -39.08 4.18
C LEU A 699 0.60 -38.07 5.07
N ILE A 700 0.64 -38.29 6.39
CA ILE A 700 1.36 -37.41 7.34
C ILE A 700 2.85 -37.31 6.96
N THR A 701 3.47 -38.45 6.64
CA THR A 701 4.88 -38.50 6.22
C THR A 701 5.11 -37.71 4.94
N ALA A 702 4.22 -37.84 3.95
CA ALA A 702 4.31 -37.10 2.70
C ALA A 702 4.12 -35.59 2.89
N VAL A 703 3.25 -35.15 3.80
CA VAL A 703 3.13 -33.73 4.18
C VAL A 703 4.45 -33.20 4.77
N GLY A 704 5.09 -33.97 5.65
CA GLY A 704 6.41 -33.62 6.21
C GLY A 704 7.50 -33.51 5.15
N GLN A 705 7.48 -34.37 4.13
CA GLN A 705 8.40 -34.31 2.98
C GLN A 705 8.17 -33.05 2.13
N VAL A 706 6.92 -32.67 1.88
CA VAL A 706 6.60 -31.40 1.20
C VAL A 706 7.15 -30.21 1.99
N ARG A 707 6.98 -30.20 3.32
CA ARG A 707 7.55 -29.15 4.18
C ARG A 707 9.07 -29.04 4.01
N HIS A 708 9.76 -30.18 3.99
CA HIS A 708 11.21 -30.21 3.80
C HIS A 708 11.62 -29.71 2.42
N ALA A 709 10.90 -30.09 1.37
CA ALA A 709 11.19 -29.69 -0.02
C ALA A 709 11.01 -28.19 -0.28
N VAL A 710 10.04 -27.53 0.39
CA VAL A 710 9.84 -26.08 0.22
C VAL A 710 10.84 -25.23 1.03
N MET A 711 11.54 -25.83 1.99
CA MET A 711 12.59 -25.15 2.75
C MET A 711 13.91 -25.21 1.98
N VAL A 712 14.53 -24.05 1.76
CA VAL A 712 15.93 -24.01 1.33
C VAL A 712 16.79 -24.16 2.57
N TYR A 713 17.26 -25.38 2.81
CA TYR A 713 18.42 -25.55 3.67
C TYR A 713 19.60 -24.93 2.92
N PRO A 714 20.45 -24.09 3.57
CA PRO A 714 21.78 -23.90 3.02
C PRO A 714 22.32 -25.31 2.77
N GLU A 715 22.81 -25.58 1.55
CA GLU A 715 23.47 -26.85 1.24
C GLU A 715 24.26 -27.22 2.49
N GLN A 716 23.89 -28.33 3.14
CA GLN A 716 24.76 -28.83 4.19
C GLN A 716 26.12 -28.87 3.51
N PRO A 717 27.11 -28.10 3.99
CA PRO A 717 28.46 -28.35 3.53
C PRO A 717 28.62 -29.85 3.73
N GLU A 718 29.16 -30.54 2.72
CA GLU A 718 29.63 -31.91 2.93
C GLU A 718 30.29 -32.00 4.31
N PRO A 719 30.15 -33.11 5.04
CA PRO A 719 30.59 -33.24 6.42
C PRO A 719 32.13 -33.22 6.55
N GLU A 720 32.78 -32.13 6.14
CA GLU A 720 34.14 -31.76 6.46
C GLU A 720 34.06 -30.70 7.56
N PHE A 721 34.00 -31.19 8.80
CA PHE A 721 34.55 -30.55 10.01
C PHE A 721 34.65 -29.03 9.99
N PHE A 722 33.58 -28.30 10.32
CA PHE A 722 33.69 -26.91 10.78
C PHE A 722 32.84 -26.63 12.04
N PRO A 723 33.29 -25.74 12.94
CA PRO A 723 34.42 -24.82 12.77
C PRO A 723 35.77 -25.54 12.76
N PRO A 724 36.80 -24.99 12.07
CA PRO A 724 38.09 -25.65 12.03
C PRO A 724 38.61 -25.68 13.48
N PRO A 725 39.40 -26.69 13.87
CA PRO A 725 40.07 -26.60 15.16
C PRO A 725 40.82 -25.26 15.22
N PRO A 726 40.76 -24.54 16.34
CA PRO A 726 41.51 -23.30 16.51
C PRO A 726 42.96 -23.56 16.10
N PRO A 727 43.61 -22.61 15.39
CA PRO A 727 44.95 -22.81 14.85
C PRO A 727 45.89 -23.30 15.94
N ASP A 728 46.63 -24.37 15.66
CA ASP A 728 47.53 -24.98 16.63
C ASP A 728 48.67 -24.01 16.97
N MET A 729 48.54 -23.37 18.13
CA MET A 729 49.49 -22.38 18.65
C MET A 729 50.81 -23.02 19.11
N SER A 730 50.95 -24.36 19.06
CA SER A 730 52.17 -25.07 19.45
C SER A 730 53.35 -24.85 18.48
N GLN A 731 53.10 -24.28 17.29
CA GLN A 731 54.14 -23.93 16.31
C GLN A 731 54.68 -22.50 16.44
N LEU A 732 54.30 -21.75 17.49
CA LEU A 732 54.88 -20.44 17.80
C LEU A 732 56.34 -20.60 18.27
N ASN A 733 57.30 -20.47 17.36
CA ASN A 733 58.72 -20.34 17.70
C ASN A 733 59.09 -18.86 17.82
N LEU A 734 59.71 -18.47 18.94
CA LEU A 734 60.46 -17.21 19.03
C LEU A 734 61.69 -17.36 18.14
N SER A 735 61.73 -16.68 17.00
CA SER A 735 62.95 -16.63 16.19
C SER A 735 63.96 -15.71 16.88
N ASP A 736 65.03 -16.29 17.44
CA ASP A 736 66.21 -15.55 17.93
C ASP A 736 67.14 -15.08 16.79
N GLN A 737 66.62 -15.01 15.55
CA GLN A 737 67.38 -14.46 14.44
C GLN A 737 67.46 -12.94 14.58
N VAL A 738 68.53 -12.48 15.25
CA VAL A 738 68.96 -11.10 15.17
C VAL A 738 69.32 -10.82 13.70
N PRO A 739 68.60 -9.91 13.00
CA PRO A 739 68.94 -9.59 11.63
C PRO A 739 70.37 -9.02 11.58
N PRO A 740 71.23 -9.46 10.65
CA PRO A 740 72.59 -8.95 10.55
C PRO A 740 72.55 -7.43 10.33
N ARG A 741 73.41 -6.71 11.06
CA ARG A 741 73.48 -5.25 11.02
C ARG A 741 73.67 -4.80 9.56
N PRO A 742 72.73 -4.03 8.97
CA PRO A 742 72.78 -3.71 7.55
C PRO A 742 74.02 -2.84 7.22
N PRO A 743 74.65 -3.04 6.04
CA PRO A 743 75.66 -2.11 5.55
C PRO A 743 75.06 -0.71 5.31
N LEU A 744 75.91 0.31 5.35
CA LEU A 744 75.54 1.72 5.18
C LEU A 744 74.59 1.92 3.98
N PRO A 745 73.52 2.72 4.13
CA PRO A 745 72.38 2.72 3.23
C PRO A 745 72.78 3.22 1.85
N ARG A 746 72.70 2.33 0.86
CA ARG A 746 72.54 2.71 -0.54
C ARG A 746 71.19 2.20 -1.01
N ASP A 747 70.40 3.19 -1.41
CA ASP A 747 69.13 3.15 -2.12
C ASP A 747 67.89 2.65 -1.35
N SER A 748 66.92 3.56 -1.36
CA SER A 748 65.61 3.58 -0.72
C SER A 748 64.84 2.28 -0.82
N ALA A 749 64.09 1.94 0.25
CA ALA A 749 62.97 1.02 0.17
C ALA A 749 62.09 1.38 -1.04
N PRO A 750 61.54 0.40 -1.78
CA PRO A 750 60.62 0.69 -2.87
C PRO A 750 59.50 1.60 -2.32
N PRO A 751 59.13 2.68 -3.04
CA PRO A 751 58.09 3.58 -2.56
C PRO A 751 56.86 2.74 -2.27
N ARG A 752 56.39 2.79 -1.03
CA ARG A 752 55.10 2.19 -0.67
C ARG A 752 54.10 2.84 -1.64
N PRO A 753 53.42 2.07 -2.52
CA PRO A 753 52.30 2.62 -3.27
C PRO A 753 51.35 3.27 -2.26
N PRO A 754 50.65 4.37 -2.59
CA PRO A 754 49.66 4.93 -1.70
C PRO A 754 48.83 3.76 -1.12
N PRO A 755 48.60 3.72 0.20
CA PRO A 755 47.81 2.65 0.78
C PRO A 755 46.54 2.50 -0.07
N PRO A 756 46.11 1.28 -0.43
CA PRO A 756 44.80 1.13 -1.05
C PRO A 756 43.82 1.87 -0.15
N ASP A 757 43.01 2.75 -0.73
CA ASP A 757 41.98 3.46 0.00
C ASP A 757 41.27 2.40 0.83
N THR A 758 41.28 2.54 2.16
CA THR A 758 40.36 1.75 2.98
C THR A 758 38.98 2.12 2.43
N ASP A 759 38.32 1.18 1.74
CA ASP A 759 37.18 1.34 0.80
C ASP A 759 35.90 2.01 1.37
N ASP A 760 36.01 2.66 2.52
CA ASP A 760 35.00 3.50 3.15
C ASP A 760 35.47 4.97 3.20
N GLU A 761 35.39 5.68 2.07
CA GLU A 761 35.42 7.17 2.07
C GLU A 761 34.33 7.78 2.99
N ASP A 762 33.36 6.97 3.44
CA ASP A 762 32.32 7.32 4.41
C ASP A 762 32.85 7.74 5.79
N ALA A 763 34.10 7.44 6.14
CA ALA A 763 34.68 7.78 7.43
C ALA A 763 34.91 9.30 7.63
N GLU A 764 34.94 10.10 6.56
CA GLU A 764 35.26 11.53 6.65
C GLU A 764 34.04 12.45 6.81
N TRP A 765 32.85 12.05 6.34
CA TRP A 765 31.65 12.89 6.46
C TRP A 765 30.94 12.67 7.80
N ARG A 766 31.16 13.58 8.76
CA ARG A 766 30.42 13.58 10.04
C ARG A 766 28.97 14.01 9.80
N PHE A 767 28.08 13.04 9.63
CA PHE A 767 26.64 13.28 9.73
C PHE A 767 26.31 13.86 11.12
N SER A 768 26.02 15.16 11.15
CA SER A 768 25.50 15.81 12.36
C SER A 768 24.04 15.42 12.55
N ALA A 769 23.57 15.38 13.80
CA ALA A 769 22.18 15.10 14.09
C ALA A 769 21.28 16.11 13.33
N PRO A 770 20.33 15.65 12.48
CA PRO A 770 19.46 16.54 11.73
C PRO A 770 18.60 17.38 12.69
N GLN A 771 18.42 18.66 12.37
CA GLN A 771 17.47 19.53 13.05
C GLN A 771 16.08 19.41 12.40
N ALA A 772 15.00 19.70 13.15
CA ALA A 772 13.62 19.57 12.66
C ALA A 772 13.30 20.45 11.44
N ASN A 773 14.03 21.55 11.24
CA ASN A 773 13.94 22.44 10.09
C ASN A 773 14.77 21.98 8.86
N GLN A 774 15.33 20.76 8.88
CA GLN A 774 16.18 20.23 7.80
C GLN A 774 15.61 18.90 7.25
N PRO A 775 14.47 18.92 6.55
CA PRO A 775 13.81 17.69 6.07
C PRO A 775 14.65 16.90 5.06
N ILE A 776 15.42 17.58 4.18
CA ILE A 776 16.33 16.92 3.22
C ILE A 776 17.49 16.22 3.96
N MET A 777 18.07 16.87 4.98
CA MET A 777 19.11 16.26 5.81
C MET A 777 18.58 15.03 6.57
N MET A 778 17.33 15.09 7.05
CA MET A 778 16.69 13.96 7.72
C MET A 778 16.55 12.75 6.77
N ALA A 779 16.13 12.98 5.52
CA ALA A 779 16.06 11.93 4.51
C ALA A 779 17.43 11.32 4.19
N ALA A 780 18.46 12.17 4.05
CA ALA A 780 19.84 11.75 3.82
C ALA A 780 20.37 10.89 4.99
N HIS A 781 20.15 11.33 6.22
CA HIS A 781 20.56 10.62 7.43
C HIS A 781 19.82 9.28 7.59
N ALA A 782 18.53 9.21 7.26
CA ALA A 782 17.77 7.96 7.29
C ALA A 782 18.31 6.92 6.30
N LEU A 783 18.65 7.33 5.07
CA LEU A 783 19.32 6.44 4.11
C LEU A 783 20.68 5.98 4.66
N HIS A 784 21.50 6.92 5.17
CA HIS A 784 22.80 6.60 5.75
C HIS A 784 22.71 5.55 6.87
N GLN A 785 21.74 5.68 7.78
CA GLN A 785 21.55 4.71 8.87
C GLN A 785 21.24 3.30 8.39
N ASP A 786 20.48 3.16 7.31
CA ASP A 786 20.13 1.86 6.74
C ASP A 786 21.30 1.21 5.98
N VAL A 787 22.19 2.01 5.37
CA VAL A 787 23.30 1.49 4.55
C VAL A 787 24.62 1.36 5.31
N GLN A 788 24.85 2.12 6.38
CA GLN A 788 26.10 2.09 7.16
C GLN A 788 26.38 0.72 7.80
N GLN A 789 25.32 -0.06 8.06
CA GLN A 789 25.44 -1.39 8.66
C GLN A 789 26.04 -2.42 7.69
N TRP A 790 26.12 -2.09 6.40
CA TRP A 790 26.63 -2.96 5.33
C TRP A 790 28.02 -2.52 4.87
N SER A 791 28.89 -3.48 4.58
CA SER A 791 30.16 -3.22 3.89
C SER A 791 29.88 -2.86 2.42
N SER A 792 30.56 -1.82 1.92
CA SER A 792 30.55 -1.45 0.48
C SER A 792 31.46 -2.35 -0.35
N LYS A 793 32.32 -3.14 0.29
CA LYS A 793 33.25 -4.04 -0.39
C LYS A 793 32.49 -5.12 -1.13
N ASP A 794 32.71 -5.22 -2.44
CA ASP A 794 32.00 -6.13 -3.36
C ASP A 794 30.46 -5.91 -3.39
N ASN A 795 30.01 -4.69 -3.07
CA ASN A 795 28.59 -4.31 -3.13
C ASN A 795 28.39 -2.87 -3.64
N GLU A 796 28.29 -2.74 -4.95
CA GLU A 796 28.14 -1.44 -5.63
C GLU A 796 26.80 -0.74 -5.33
N ILE A 797 25.74 -1.50 -4.99
CA ILE A 797 24.45 -0.91 -4.57
C ILE A 797 24.65 -0.12 -3.28
N ILE A 798 25.29 -0.74 -2.28
CA ILE A 798 25.59 -0.10 -1.00
C ILE A 798 26.52 1.09 -1.19
N ALA A 799 27.57 0.95 -2.01
CA ALA A 799 28.49 2.05 -2.32
C ALA A 799 27.78 3.25 -3.00
N ALA A 800 26.88 3.00 -3.97
CA ALA A 800 26.09 4.04 -4.60
C ALA A 800 25.12 4.70 -3.61
N ALA A 801 24.42 3.92 -2.78
CA ALA A 801 23.47 4.44 -1.80
C ALA A 801 24.15 5.28 -0.70
N LYS A 802 25.35 4.90 -0.23
CA LYS A 802 26.18 5.69 0.67
C LYS A 802 26.57 7.04 0.07
N ARG A 803 27.06 7.04 -1.18
CA ARG A 803 27.37 8.27 -1.94
C ARG A 803 26.13 9.16 -2.09
N MET A 804 24.96 8.59 -2.37
CA MET A 804 23.70 9.33 -2.45
C MET A 804 23.36 10.02 -1.13
N ALA A 805 23.53 9.36 0.01
CA ALA A 805 23.27 9.95 1.32
C ALA A 805 24.16 11.18 1.58
N VAL A 806 25.46 11.08 1.26
CA VAL A 806 26.41 12.21 1.42
C VAL A 806 26.06 13.36 0.47
N LEU A 807 25.78 13.07 -0.81
CA LEU A 807 25.39 14.08 -1.78
C LEU A 807 24.06 14.75 -1.41
N MET A 808 23.11 14.01 -0.85
CA MET A 808 21.83 14.54 -0.39
C MET A 808 22.00 15.44 0.84
N ALA A 809 22.91 15.09 1.77
CA ALA A 809 23.28 15.96 2.88
C ALA A 809 23.89 17.28 2.37
N LYS A 810 24.76 17.22 1.36
CA LYS A 810 25.30 18.42 0.68
C LYS A 810 24.19 19.23 0.01
N LEU A 811 23.26 18.59 -0.69
CA LEU A 811 22.10 19.25 -1.30
C LEU A 811 21.29 20.03 -0.25
N SER A 812 21.08 19.46 0.94
CA SER A 812 20.38 20.12 2.04
C SER A 812 21.07 21.40 2.55
N GLN A 813 22.39 21.49 2.44
CA GLN A 813 23.15 22.71 2.78
C GLN A 813 22.97 23.77 1.67
N LEU A 814 23.15 23.34 0.41
CA LEU A 814 23.07 24.21 -0.77
C LEU A 814 21.69 24.85 -0.95
N VAL A 815 20.61 24.11 -0.71
CA VAL A 815 19.22 24.63 -0.81
C VAL A 815 18.97 25.79 0.17
N ARG A 816 19.66 25.79 1.32
CA ARG A 816 19.57 26.83 2.35
C ARG A 816 20.54 27.99 2.12
N GLY A 817 21.37 27.93 1.06
CA GLY A 817 22.41 28.92 0.79
C GLY A 817 23.65 28.78 1.70
N GLU A 818 23.77 27.67 2.43
CA GLU A 818 24.93 27.40 3.29
C GLU A 818 26.07 26.80 2.45
N GLY A 819 27.08 27.62 2.10
CA GLY A 819 28.38 27.13 1.65
C GLY A 819 28.49 26.62 0.21
N GLY A 820 27.67 27.13 -0.73
CA GLY A 820 27.90 26.85 -2.16
C GLY A 820 27.05 27.68 -3.12
N THR A 821 27.34 27.51 -4.42
CA THR A 821 26.83 28.32 -5.54
C THR A 821 25.59 27.71 -6.20
N LYS A 822 24.92 28.48 -7.09
CA LYS A 822 23.85 27.94 -7.95
C LYS A 822 24.34 26.76 -8.79
N LYS A 823 25.60 26.83 -9.23
CA LYS A 823 26.28 25.76 -9.97
C LYS A 823 26.44 24.50 -9.11
N ASP A 824 26.90 24.65 -7.88
CA ASP A 824 27.05 23.52 -6.94
C ASP A 824 25.72 22.81 -6.68
N LEU A 825 24.61 23.56 -6.57
CA LEU A 825 23.27 22.98 -6.39
C LEU A 825 22.89 22.09 -7.58
N ILE A 826 23.04 22.62 -8.81
CA ILE A 826 22.72 21.90 -10.04
C ILE A 826 23.62 20.67 -10.22
N ASP A 827 24.92 20.81 -9.97
CA ASP A 827 25.87 19.72 -10.18
C ASP A 827 25.75 18.62 -9.11
N THR A 828 25.40 18.98 -7.86
CA THR A 828 25.06 18.02 -6.80
C THR A 828 23.80 17.24 -7.17
N ALA A 829 22.74 17.90 -7.65
CA ALA A 829 21.52 17.20 -8.09
C ALA A 829 21.79 16.25 -9.28
N LYS A 830 22.63 16.65 -10.25
CA LYS A 830 23.06 15.76 -11.34
C LYS A 830 23.88 14.57 -10.83
N ALA A 831 24.74 14.77 -9.83
CA ALA A 831 25.52 13.69 -9.23
C ALA A 831 24.63 12.69 -8.51
N ILE A 832 23.63 13.17 -7.75
CA ILE A 832 22.60 12.32 -7.13
C ILE A 832 21.86 11.50 -8.18
N ALA A 833 21.40 12.14 -9.26
CA ALA A 833 20.68 11.46 -10.34
C ALA A 833 21.53 10.36 -11.03
N ARG A 834 22.83 10.61 -11.26
CA ARG A 834 23.74 9.59 -11.79
C ARG A 834 23.93 8.41 -10.82
N ALA A 835 24.10 8.69 -9.53
CA ALA A 835 24.21 7.64 -8.53
C ALA A 835 22.91 6.83 -8.39
N SER A 836 21.74 7.47 -8.55
CA SER A 836 20.43 6.80 -8.51
C SER A 836 20.18 5.94 -9.75
N GLU A 837 20.65 6.37 -10.93
CA GLU A 837 20.65 5.54 -12.14
C GLU A 837 21.50 4.28 -11.95
N GLU A 838 22.64 4.38 -11.24
CA GLU A 838 23.49 3.23 -10.93
C GLU A 838 22.83 2.23 -9.98
N VAL A 839 22.21 2.71 -8.90
CA VAL A 839 21.38 1.87 -8.00
C VAL A 839 20.32 1.13 -8.81
N THR A 840 19.62 1.83 -9.71
CA THR A 840 18.56 1.24 -10.54
C THR A 840 19.10 0.18 -11.48
N ARG A 841 20.24 0.45 -12.15
CA ARG A 841 20.89 -0.48 -13.08
C ARG A 841 21.26 -1.79 -12.38
N LEU A 842 21.90 -1.68 -11.21
CA LEU A 842 22.33 -2.81 -10.40
C LEU A 842 21.15 -3.59 -9.83
N ALA A 843 20.12 -2.90 -9.33
CA ALA A 843 18.89 -3.52 -8.85
C ALA A 843 18.18 -4.31 -9.96
N LYS A 844 18.08 -3.74 -11.19
CA LYS A 844 17.52 -4.45 -12.34
C LYS A 844 18.37 -5.65 -12.77
N GLN A 845 19.68 -5.57 -12.64
CA GLN A 845 20.57 -6.70 -12.91
C GLN A 845 20.37 -7.82 -11.88
N LEU A 846 20.30 -7.48 -10.59
CA LEU A 846 20.01 -8.44 -9.53
C LEU A 846 18.63 -9.08 -9.69
N ALA A 847 17.61 -8.28 -10.04
CA ALA A 847 16.28 -8.77 -10.40
C ALA A 847 16.35 -9.76 -11.59
N ARG A 848 17.21 -9.46 -12.58
CA ARG A 848 17.71 -10.34 -13.66
C ARG A 848 17.92 -11.79 -13.21
N GLU A 849 18.74 -11.92 -12.19
CA GLU A 849 19.31 -13.19 -11.73
C GLU A 849 18.50 -13.83 -10.59
N CYS A 850 17.46 -13.14 -10.09
CA CYS A 850 16.58 -13.65 -9.05
C CYS A 850 15.66 -14.74 -9.61
N THR A 851 15.70 -15.94 -9.03
CA THR A 851 14.86 -17.07 -9.39
C THR A 851 13.47 -17.01 -8.76
N ASP A 852 13.26 -16.17 -7.76
CA ASP A 852 11.96 -15.95 -7.12
C ASP A 852 11.20 -14.80 -7.80
N LYS A 853 10.07 -15.13 -8.46
CA LYS A 853 9.28 -14.17 -9.24
C LYS A 853 8.68 -13.05 -8.38
N ARG A 854 8.23 -13.35 -7.17
CA ARG A 854 7.67 -12.36 -6.22
C ARG A 854 8.75 -11.37 -5.78
N MET A 855 9.91 -11.87 -5.32
CA MET A 855 11.02 -11.00 -4.92
C MET A 855 11.53 -10.14 -6.08
N ARG A 856 11.65 -10.73 -7.28
CA ARG A 856 12.01 -10.02 -8.50
C ARG A 856 11.02 -8.90 -8.83
N THR A 857 9.73 -9.20 -8.81
CA THR A 857 8.67 -8.22 -9.11
C THR A 857 8.67 -7.08 -8.10
N ASN A 858 8.83 -7.38 -6.81
CA ASN A 858 8.92 -6.37 -5.76
C ASN A 858 10.14 -5.45 -5.97
N LEU A 859 11.32 -6.02 -6.24
CA LEU A 859 12.55 -5.26 -6.51
C LEU A 859 12.41 -4.35 -7.74
N LEU A 860 11.78 -4.85 -8.83
CA LEU A 860 11.52 -4.04 -10.02
C LEU A 860 10.55 -2.88 -9.71
N GLN A 861 9.45 -3.15 -9.01
CA GLN A 861 8.47 -2.13 -8.66
C GLN A 861 9.05 -0.97 -7.84
N VAL A 862 9.96 -1.24 -6.91
CA VAL A 862 10.57 -0.17 -6.10
C VAL A 862 11.69 0.57 -6.85
N CYS A 863 12.49 -0.12 -7.68
CA CYS A 863 13.61 0.52 -8.37
C CYS A 863 13.18 1.28 -9.64
N GLU A 864 12.06 0.93 -10.27
CA GLU A 864 11.61 1.58 -11.52
C GLU A 864 11.09 3.01 -11.34
N ARG A 865 10.83 3.42 -10.10
CA ARG A 865 10.43 4.79 -9.73
C ARG A 865 11.61 5.75 -9.70
N ILE A 866 12.79 5.24 -9.34
CA ILE A 866 14.01 6.02 -9.12
C ILE A 866 14.40 6.90 -10.32
N PRO A 867 14.37 6.43 -11.59
CA PRO A 867 14.73 7.27 -12.75
C PRO A 867 13.83 8.49 -12.94
N THR A 868 12.52 8.35 -12.69
CA THR A 868 11.56 9.45 -12.80
C THR A 868 11.81 10.47 -11.70
N ILE A 869 11.95 10.03 -10.45
CA ILE A 869 12.21 10.90 -9.29
C ILE A 869 13.56 11.63 -9.48
N GLY A 870 14.61 10.93 -9.93
CA GLY A 870 15.91 11.54 -10.21
C GLY A 870 15.89 12.55 -11.35
N THR A 871 14.99 12.38 -12.33
CA THR A 871 14.77 13.37 -13.39
C THR A 871 14.05 14.60 -12.87
N GLN A 872 13.01 14.42 -12.05
CA GLN A 872 12.33 15.52 -11.35
C GLN A 872 13.31 16.29 -10.44
N LEU A 873 14.20 15.61 -9.73
CA LEU A 873 15.23 16.25 -8.89
C LEU A 873 16.10 17.21 -9.69
N LYS A 874 16.53 16.82 -10.90
CA LYS A 874 17.33 17.69 -11.80
C LYS A 874 16.55 18.95 -12.21
N ILE A 875 15.26 18.81 -12.48
CA ILE A 875 14.39 19.93 -12.89
C ILE A 875 14.17 20.87 -11.70
N LEU A 876 13.73 20.34 -10.56
CA LEU A 876 13.44 21.11 -9.34
C LEU A 876 14.68 21.82 -8.80
N ALA A 877 15.84 21.16 -8.80
CA ALA A 877 17.11 21.80 -8.42
C ALA A 877 17.49 22.95 -9.38
N THR A 878 17.19 22.81 -10.68
CA THR A 878 17.41 23.89 -11.65
C THR A 878 16.47 25.07 -11.40
N VAL A 879 15.19 24.80 -11.09
CA VAL A 879 14.20 25.85 -10.73
C VAL A 879 14.65 26.57 -9.46
N LYS A 880 14.97 25.83 -8.39
CA LYS A 880 15.47 26.41 -7.13
C LYS A 880 16.76 27.20 -7.34
N ALA A 881 17.66 26.74 -8.22
CA ALA A 881 18.87 27.49 -8.55
C ALA A 881 18.56 28.87 -9.15
N THR A 882 17.49 29.03 -9.94
CA THR A 882 17.08 30.35 -10.44
C THR A 882 16.54 31.30 -9.37
N MET A 883 16.27 30.79 -8.16
CA MET A 883 15.69 31.54 -7.04
C MET A 883 16.69 31.79 -5.90
N LEU A 884 17.85 31.13 -5.90
CA LEU A 884 18.98 31.44 -5.02
C LEU A 884 19.41 32.90 -5.23
N GLY A 885 19.04 33.78 -4.29
CA GLY A 885 19.26 35.24 -4.34
C GLY A 885 18.00 36.11 -4.27
N ALA A 886 16.81 35.51 -4.47
CA ALA A 886 15.49 36.12 -4.24
C ALA A 886 14.73 35.35 -3.14
N GLN A 887 15.43 35.00 -2.06
CA GLN A 887 14.89 34.17 -0.98
C GLN A 887 13.68 34.85 -0.31
N GLY A 888 12.61 34.08 -0.08
CA GLY A 888 11.42 34.53 0.64
C GLY A 888 10.21 34.91 -0.23
N SER A 889 10.28 34.77 -1.56
CA SER A 889 9.08 34.82 -2.41
C SER A 889 8.25 33.54 -2.28
N GLU A 890 6.93 33.61 -2.46
CA GLU A 890 6.04 32.43 -2.49
C GLU A 890 6.54 31.36 -3.49
N GLU A 891 6.98 31.78 -4.69
CA GLU A 891 7.55 30.87 -5.70
C GLU A 891 8.80 30.11 -5.19
N ASP A 892 9.60 30.73 -4.30
CA ASP A 892 10.82 30.12 -3.74
C ASP A 892 10.49 29.11 -2.65
N GLN A 893 9.46 29.41 -1.86
CA GLN A 893 8.95 28.51 -0.84
C GLN A 893 8.32 27.27 -1.49
N GLU A 894 7.46 27.44 -2.50
CA GLU A 894 6.85 26.34 -3.25
C GLU A 894 7.90 25.46 -3.94
N ALA A 895 8.89 26.07 -4.62
CA ALA A 895 9.99 25.33 -5.24
C ALA A 895 10.83 24.54 -4.21
N THR A 896 10.98 25.06 -2.99
CA THR A 896 11.66 24.36 -1.90
C THR A 896 10.84 23.19 -1.40
N GLU A 897 9.54 23.38 -1.18
CA GLU A 897 8.62 22.32 -0.72
C GLU A 897 8.56 21.15 -1.71
N MET A 898 8.43 21.44 -3.01
CA MET A 898 8.48 20.42 -4.06
C MET A 898 9.83 19.67 -4.08
N LEU A 899 10.95 20.39 -3.93
CA LEU A 899 12.28 19.79 -3.90
C LEU A 899 12.48 18.91 -2.66
N VAL A 900 11.96 19.32 -1.51
CA VAL A 900 11.98 18.53 -0.27
C VAL A 900 11.22 17.23 -0.45
N GLY A 901 9.97 17.27 -0.94
CA GLY A 901 9.17 16.08 -1.18
C GLY A 901 9.83 15.12 -2.16
N ASN A 902 10.37 15.63 -3.27
CA ASN A 902 11.10 14.82 -4.23
C ASN A 902 12.36 14.16 -3.63
N ALA A 903 13.13 14.89 -2.81
CA ALA A 903 14.31 14.35 -2.14
C ALA A 903 13.95 13.25 -1.13
N GLN A 904 12.88 13.43 -0.35
CA GLN A 904 12.37 12.42 0.58
C GLN A 904 11.96 11.14 -0.16
N ASN A 905 11.18 11.28 -1.24
CA ASN A 905 10.75 10.16 -2.07
C ASN A 905 11.94 9.40 -2.65
N LEU A 906 12.95 10.11 -3.18
CA LEU A 906 14.14 9.48 -3.74
C LEU A 906 14.91 8.65 -2.69
N MET A 907 15.15 9.22 -1.51
CA MET A 907 15.86 8.50 -0.45
C MET A 907 15.06 7.29 0.04
N GLN A 908 13.73 7.42 0.15
CA GLN A 908 12.87 6.32 0.55
C GLN A 908 12.87 5.19 -0.48
N SER A 909 12.69 5.48 -1.78
CA SER A 909 12.74 4.46 -2.85
C SER A 909 14.09 3.74 -2.90
N VAL A 910 15.20 4.44 -2.65
CA VAL A 910 16.54 3.82 -2.58
C VAL A 910 16.66 2.90 -1.36
N ARG A 911 16.17 3.30 -0.19
CA ARG A 911 16.15 2.44 1.01
C ARG A 911 15.36 1.15 0.78
N GLU A 912 14.18 1.27 0.19
CA GLU A 912 13.34 0.11 -0.16
C GLU A 912 14.02 -0.80 -1.19
N THR A 913 14.68 -0.20 -2.20
CA THR A 913 15.46 -0.93 -3.19
C THR A 913 16.62 -1.70 -2.56
N VAL A 914 17.35 -1.11 -1.60
CA VAL A 914 18.43 -1.79 -0.87
C VAL A 914 17.89 -3.00 -0.09
N ARG A 915 16.78 -2.84 0.64
CA ARG A 915 16.15 -3.94 1.40
C ARG A 915 15.62 -5.05 0.49
N ALA A 916 14.98 -4.68 -0.62
CA ALA A 916 14.48 -5.64 -1.61
C ALA A 916 15.63 -6.36 -2.33
N ALA A 917 16.74 -5.67 -2.60
CA ALA A 917 17.94 -6.25 -3.17
C ALA A 917 18.61 -7.26 -2.22
N GLU A 918 18.71 -6.93 -0.93
CA GLU A 918 19.18 -7.88 0.09
C GLU A 918 18.35 -9.17 0.07
N ALA A 919 17.02 -9.06 0.10
CA ALA A 919 16.13 -10.21 0.08
C ALA A 919 16.28 -11.04 -1.20
N ALA A 920 16.28 -10.39 -2.38
CA ALA A 920 16.41 -11.06 -3.67
C ALA A 920 17.77 -11.77 -3.83
N SER A 921 18.83 -11.27 -3.19
CA SER A 921 20.17 -11.87 -3.25
C SER A 921 20.26 -13.28 -2.65
N ILE A 922 19.27 -13.69 -1.85
CA ILE A 922 19.20 -15.04 -1.27
C ILE A 922 18.75 -16.07 -2.32
N LYS A 923 17.99 -15.65 -3.34
CA LYS A 923 17.36 -16.50 -4.35
C LYS A 923 17.96 -16.25 -5.73
N MET A 924 19.27 -16.42 -5.84
CA MET A 924 20.00 -16.17 -7.08
C MET A 924 20.22 -17.43 -7.91
N ARG A 925 20.29 -17.25 -9.22
CA ARG A 925 20.65 -18.31 -10.15
C ARG A 925 22.10 -18.75 -9.93
N VAL A 926 22.29 -20.05 -9.67
CA VAL A 926 23.56 -20.65 -9.24
C VAL A 926 24.68 -20.49 -10.29
N ASP A 927 24.32 -20.47 -11.58
CA ASP A 927 25.29 -20.39 -12.70
C ASP A 927 25.60 -18.96 -13.16
N SER A 928 25.02 -17.93 -12.52
CA SER A 928 25.10 -16.54 -13.01
C SER A 928 26.49 -15.93 -12.89
N GLY A 929 27.34 -16.43 -11.97
CA GLY A 929 28.63 -15.83 -11.63
C GLY A 929 28.53 -14.43 -11.01
N PHE A 930 27.31 -13.88 -10.87
CA PHE A 930 27.03 -12.58 -10.29
C PHE A 930 26.84 -12.76 -8.78
N ALA A 931 27.84 -12.36 -8.00
CA ALA A 931 27.78 -12.42 -6.55
C ALA A 931 27.87 -11.00 -5.97
N MET A 932 26.81 -10.58 -5.28
CA MET A 932 26.80 -9.32 -4.53
C MET A 932 26.88 -9.66 -3.05
N ARG A 933 27.90 -9.14 -2.35
CA ARG A 933 28.20 -9.60 -0.99
C ARG A 933 27.46 -8.76 0.05
N TRP A 934 26.55 -9.38 0.78
CA TRP A 934 25.82 -8.75 1.89
C TRP A 934 26.48 -9.07 3.22
N LEU A 935 27.44 -8.24 3.63
CA LEU A 935 28.15 -8.40 4.91
C LEU A 935 27.84 -7.26 5.87
N ARG A 936 27.46 -7.63 7.10
CA ARG A 936 27.34 -6.67 8.20
C ARG A 936 28.71 -6.17 8.62
N LYS A 937 28.89 -4.85 8.75
CA LYS A 937 30.11 -4.27 9.31
C LYS A 937 30.30 -4.78 10.75
N ARG A 938 31.51 -5.27 11.03
CA ARG A 938 31.95 -5.67 12.37
C ARG A 938 33.25 -4.94 12.68
N PRO A 939 33.64 -4.77 13.96
CA PRO A 939 34.87 -4.06 14.33
C PRO A 939 36.15 -4.58 13.66
N TRP A 940 36.15 -5.82 13.17
CA TRP A 940 37.27 -6.50 12.48
C TRP A 940 37.04 -6.67 10.97
N TYR A 941 35.96 -6.12 10.43
CA TYR A 941 35.57 -6.16 9.03
C TYR A 941 35.15 -4.74 8.63
N THR A 942 36.16 -3.87 8.51
CA THR A 942 36.09 -2.50 7.99
C THR A 942 36.29 -2.52 6.49
#